data_AF-A0A356U7E6-F1
#
_entry.id   AF-A0A356U7E6-F1
#
_cell.length_a   1.000
_cell.length_b   1.000
_cell.length_c   1.000
_cell.angle_alpha   90.00
_cell.angle_beta   90.00
_cell.angle_gamma   90.00
#
_symmetry.space_group_name_H-M   'P 1'
#
loop_
_entity.id
_entity.type
_entity.pdbx_description
1 polymer ?
#
loop_
_entity_poly.entity_id
_entity_poly.type
_entity_poly.pdbx_seq_one_letter_code
_entity_poly.pdbx_strand_id
1 'polypeptide(L)'
;MNKHSPGGTEFTSCSYTSWGGINIQREVKQVEVTGASDYILEQIDHRKGALFSSSYEYPGRYSQWDIGFVDPCLEIRARQNEFFIKALNSNGSSLLPPIYHCLASHAAVLEVSYNTRTACALQGIPVIYGKIKSQEAFFAEEERSRQTSVFSVIRAVKELLAAGEDRFLGLYGAFGYDLIFQFEPMDLKRERSSDQYDLILYLPDKLLAVDHRTERAYRLSYSFVPEVAVEPELPLTHETNTGNLVSRLPQHEPGRYARKVELAKKAFKEGELFEVVLSQNLYEPCPDRPSQVFNRLRSLNPSPYGFIINLGSEFLVGASPEMYVRVEGRRVETCPISGTIRRGKDALEDAVQIRSLLNSSKDEAELTMCTDVDRNDKSRICEPGSVRVIGRRQIELYSHVIHTVDHVEGYLRENYDALDAFLTHMWAVTVTGAPKRAAIKWLEENEDSPRGWYGGAVGFFTFNGDLNTGLTLRTISIKQNIAQIRVGATLLYDSIPENEETETYMKAAALIKSLRSTGLEEMVTGKEKEFLAGQNKKVLLVDHEDSFVHTLANYFRQTGAQVEVIRWHLALDVIKASKNLDLVVLSPGPSRPKDFKTQESIQCCLDKEIPIFGVCLGFQAIVEYFGGQLAVLDYPRHGKAGRVSLVQPGELWETIPREFTVGSYHSLYAATIPESLKVSAMSEDNAVMAVEHRQLPIAAIQFHPESILSAHDDLGLKIIANVTTQLAGRKVLEETLTG
;
A
#
# COMPACT_ATOMS: atom_id res chain seq x y z
N MET A 1 -14.02 1.61 14.42
CA MET A 1 -15.31 2.32 14.47
C MET A 1 -15.90 2.35 13.06
N ASN A 2 -16.89 1.52 12.71
CA ASN A 2 -18.05 1.91 11.88
C ASN A 2 -18.89 0.73 11.33
N LYS A 3 -20.19 0.72 11.68
CA LYS A 3 -21.34 0.70 10.73
C LYS A 3 -22.70 0.83 11.45
N HIS A 4 -22.80 0.54 12.74
CA HIS A 4 -24.02 0.70 13.56
C HIS A 4 -23.54 1.07 14.99
N SER A 5 -23.86 2.19 15.62
CA SER A 5 -25.20 2.72 15.89
C SER A 5 -25.16 4.24 16.16
N PRO A 6 -25.85 5.08 15.36
CA PRO A 6 -26.08 6.47 15.72
C PRO A 6 -27.10 6.51 16.87
N GLY A 7 -26.62 6.44 18.12
CA GLY A 7 -27.45 6.44 19.32
C GLY A 7 -27.00 5.54 20.48
N GLY A 8 -25.81 4.93 20.40
CA GLY A 8 -25.28 4.09 21.48
C GLY A 8 -24.97 4.88 22.76
N THR A 9 -25.23 4.26 23.92
CA THR A 9 -24.85 4.78 25.25
C THR A 9 -23.33 4.92 25.41
N GLU A 10 -22.52 4.39 24.50
CA GLU A 10 -21.05 4.36 24.51
C GLU A 10 -20.37 5.75 24.58
N PHE A 11 -21.01 6.81 24.08
CA PHE A 11 -20.50 8.20 24.19
C PHE A 11 -21.21 9.04 25.26
N THR A 12 -21.85 8.38 26.24
CA THR A 12 -22.50 9.05 27.37
C THR A 12 -21.78 8.75 28.68
N SER A 13 -21.67 9.75 29.54
CA SER A 13 -21.15 9.57 30.90
C SER A 13 -22.12 8.69 31.69
N CYS A 14 -21.59 7.68 32.38
CA CYS A 14 -22.39 6.74 33.15
C CYS A 14 -21.57 6.11 34.28
N SER A 15 -22.27 5.44 35.19
CA SER A 15 -21.67 4.56 36.19
C SER A 15 -22.28 3.17 36.05
N TYR A 16 -21.46 2.14 36.09
CA TYR A 16 -21.87 0.75 35.95
C TYR A 16 -20.96 -0.16 36.77
N THR A 17 -21.41 -1.38 37.02
CA THR A 17 -20.63 -2.39 37.73
C THR A 17 -20.21 -3.46 36.73
N SER A 18 -18.92 -3.78 36.68
CA SER A 18 -18.43 -4.88 35.84
C SER A 18 -18.98 -6.23 36.31
N TRP A 19 -18.92 -7.25 35.47
CA TRP A 19 -19.31 -8.61 35.85
C TRP A 19 -18.49 -9.17 37.01
N GLY A 20 -17.25 -8.71 37.17
CA GLY A 20 -16.38 -9.01 38.30
C GLY A 20 -16.64 -8.18 39.55
N GLY A 21 -17.68 -7.34 39.58
CA GLY A 21 -18.08 -6.55 40.76
C GLY A 21 -17.34 -5.23 40.95
N ILE A 22 -16.58 -4.75 39.96
CA ILE A 22 -15.86 -3.47 40.05
C ILE A 22 -16.78 -2.33 39.65
N ASN A 23 -16.92 -1.31 40.50
CA ASN A 23 -17.67 -0.10 40.17
C ASN A 23 -16.82 0.82 39.29
N ILE A 24 -17.31 1.07 38.08
CA ILE A 24 -16.64 1.87 37.06
C ILE A 24 -17.49 3.11 36.78
N GLN A 25 -16.86 4.27 36.86
CA GLN A 25 -17.47 5.53 36.41
C GLN A 25 -16.75 5.99 35.15
N ARG A 26 -17.51 6.25 34.10
CA ARG A 26 -17.05 6.77 32.82
C ARG A 26 -17.56 8.19 32.62
N GLU A 27 -16.65 9.11 32.35
CA GLU A 27 -16.95 10.46 31.92
C GLU A 27 -16.60 10.61 30.44
N VAL A 28 -17.53 11.12 29.64
CA VAL A 28 -17.32 11.39 28.21
C VAL A 28 -17.42 12.88 27.96
N LYS A 29 -16.37 13.46 27.36
CA LYS A 29 -16.33 14.86 26.95
C LYS A 29 -16.07 14.94 25.45
N GLN A 30 -16.93 15.62 24.71
CA GLN A 30 -16.67 15.95 23.31
C GLN A 30 -15.55 16.99 23.21
N VAL A 31 -14.65 16.81 22.25
CA VAL A 31 -13.52 17.71 21.97
C VAL A 31 -13.49 18.07 20.48
N GLU A 32 -12.75 19.11 20.12
CA GLU A 32 -12.54 19.47 18.71
C GLU A 32 -11.71 18.39 18.02
N VAL A 33 -12.06 18.06 16.78
CA VAL A 33 -11.36 17.05 15.96
C VAL A 33 -9.99 17.56 15.53
N THR A 34 -9.91 18.82 15.14
CA THR A 34 -8.67 19.47 14.70
C THR A 34 -7.67 19.49 15.84
N GLY A 35 -6.52 18.84 15.65
CA GLY A 35 -5.46 18.74 16.65
C GLY A 35 -5.75 17.81 17.82
N ALA A 36 -6.84 17.02 17.80
CA ALA A 36 -7.18 16.10 18.88
C ALA A 36 -6.02 15.13 19.20
N SER A 37 -5.46 14.53 18.15
CA SER A 37 -4.36 13.56 18.22
C SER A 37 -2.99 14.22 18.48
N ASP A 38 -2.84 15.53 18.25
CA ASP A 38 -1.57 16.24 18.41
C ASP A 38 -1.15 16.28 19.87
N TYR A 39 -2.09 16.44 20.80
CA TYR A 39 -1.84 16.34 22.23
C TYR A 39 -1.17 15.01 22.62
N ILE A 40 -1.60 13.89 22.03
CA ILE A 40 -0.99 12.59 22.29
C ILE A 40 0.43 12.54 21.73
N LEU A 41 0.62 13.01 20.48
CA LEU A 41 1.92 13.02 19.81
C LEU A 41 2.96 13.90 20.52
N GLU A 42 2.56 15.03 21.10
CA GLU A 42 3.45 15.91 21.86
C GLU A 42 3.95 15.27 23.17
N GLN A 43 3.17 14.36 23.74
CA GLN A 43 3.42 13.77 25.07
C GLN A 43 4.05 12.37 24.99
N ILE A 44 3.74 11.60 23.94
CA ILE A 44 4.11 10.18 23.82
C ILE A 44 5.63 9.96 23.79
N ASP A 45 6.42 10.94 23.35
CA ASP A 45 7.89 10.87 23.35
C ASP A 45 8.50 10.77 24.77
N HIS A 46 7.74 11.14 25.81
CA HIS A 46 8.23 11.23 27.19
C HIS A 46 7.38 10.44 28.19
N ARG A 47 6.21 9.96 27.76
CA ARG A 47 5.21 9.33 28.61
C ARG A 47 4.70 8.08 27.92
N LYS A 48 4.55 6.99 28.68
CA LYS A 48 3.97 5.75 28.18
C LYS A 48 2.58 6.02 27.60
N GLY A 49 2.29 5.38 26.47
CA GLY A 49 1.08 5.65 25.73
C GLY A 49 1.12 5.02 24.35
N ALA A 50 0.01 5.14 23.64
CA ALA A 50 -0.12 4.69 22.27
C ALA A 50 -1.05 5.61 21.49
N LEU A 51 -0.79 5.74 20.19
CA LEU A 51 -1.73 6.27 19.21
C LEU A 51 -1.86 5.23 18.09
N PHE A 52 -3.08 4.76 17.85
CA PHE A 52 -3.47 3.91 16.74
C PHE A 52 -4.31 4.76 15.78
N SER A 53 -4.02 4.66 14.49
CA SER A 53 -4.63 5.49 13.46
C SER A 53 -4.94 4.65 12.23
N SER A 54 -6.10 4.88 11.63
CA SER A 54 -6.41 4.42 10.29
C SER A 54 -6.56 5.63 9.39
N SER A 55 -5.58 5.84 8.52
CA SER A 55 -5.55 6.97 7.58
C SER A 55 -6.15 6.62 6.21
N TYR A 56 -6.58 5.38 6.03
CA TYR A 56 -7.02 4.82 4.76
C TYR A 56 -8.51 4.45 4.82
N GLU A 57 -9.25 4.79 3.78
CA GLU A 57 -10.65 4.38 3.64
C GLU A 57 -10.77 3.38 2.49
N TYR A 58 -11.41 2.25 2.78
CA TYR A 58 -11.82 1.30 1.77
C TYR A 58 -13.25 0.84 2.07
N PRO A 59 -14.22 1.07 1.17
CA PRO A 59 -15.63 0.80 1.43
C PRO A 59 -15.87 -0.61 1.99
N GLY A 60 -16.50 -0.67 3.16
CA GLY A 60 -16.85 -1.95 3.81
C GLY A 60 -15.71 -2.66 4.55
N ARG A 61 -14.46 -2.17 4.46
CA ARG A 61 -13.29 -2.78 5.10
C ARG A 61 -12.59 -1.85 6.08
N TYR A 62 -12.24 -0.63 5.67
CA TYR A 62 -11.53 0.35 6.50
C TYR A 62 -12.29 1.67 6.59
N SER A 63 -12.23 2.29 7.77
CA SER A 63 -12.75 3.63 8.04
C SER A 63 -11.63 4.46 8.68
N GLN A 64 -11.69 5.77 8.52
CA GLN A 64 -10.71 6.67 9.12
C GLN A 64 -11.04 6.98 10.59
N TRP A 65 -10.09 6.71 11.49
CA TRP A 65 -10.24 6.95 12.94
C TRP A 65 -8.88 7.07 13.61
N ASP A 66 -8.83 7.74 14.77
CA ASP A 66 -7.70 7.72 15.68
C ASP A 66 -8.16 7.29 17.08
N ILE A 67 -7.39 6.42 17.73
CA ILE A 67 -7.57 6.06 19.14
C ILE A 67 -6.23 6.18 19.83
N GLY A 68 -6.15 6.98 20.89
CA GLY A 68 -4.88 7.19 21.58
C GLY A 68 -5.01 7.55 23.06
N PHE A 69 -3.92 7.37 23.79
CA PHE A 69 -3.83 7.68 25.20
C PHE A 69 -2.37 7.93 25.61
N VAL A 70 -2.22 8.62 26.72
CA VAL A 70 -0.97 8.77 27.48
C VAL A 70 -1.26 8.53 28.96
N ASP A 71 -0.26 8.06 29.69
CA ASP A 71 -0.37 7.70 31.12
C ASP A 71 -1.43 6.66 31.42
N PRO A 72 -1.35 5.46 30.81
CA PRO A 72 -2.26 4.39 31.15
C PRO A 72 -2.20 4.08 32.65
N CYS A 73 -3.30 3.62 33.23
CA CYS A 73 -3.35 3.36 34.67
C CYS A 73 -2.62 2.07 35.05
N LEU A 74 -2.59 1.09 34.15
CA LEU A 74 -2.04 -0.24 34.40
C LEU A 74 -1.31 -0.78 33.17
N GLU A 75 -0.23 -1.52 33.42
CA GLU A 75 0.64 -2.13 32.42
C GLU A 75 0.74 -3.64 32.69
N ILE A 76 0.47 -4.45 31.67
CA ILE A 76 0.64 -5.91 31.68
C ILE A 76 1.79 -6.25 30.74
N ARG A 77 2.82 -6.89 31.28
CA ARG A 77 3.95 -7.41 30.50
C ARG A 77 4.03 -8.92 30.62
N ALA A 78 4.47 -9.60 29.57
CA ALA A 78 4.83 -11.01 29.66
C ALA A 78 6.08 -11.31 28.84
N ARG A 79 6.82 -12.31 29.32
CA ARG A 79 7.95 -12.93 28.62
C ARG A 79 7.95 -14.40 28.98
N GLN A 80 8.03 -15.28 27.98
CA GLN A 80 7.97 -16.72 28.18
C GLN A 80 6.75 -17.10 29.05
N ASN A 81 6.97 -17.74 30.19
CA ASN A 81 5.92 -18.12 31.14
C ASN A 81 5.76 -17.15 32.32
N GLU A 82 6.44 -15.99 32.32
CA GLU A 82 6.34 -14.98 33.38
C GLU A 82 5.43 -13.83 32.94
N PHE A 83 4.67 -13.29 33.89
CA PHE A 83 3.88 -12.07 33.69
C PHE A 83 4.05 -11.09 34.84
N PHE A 84 3.89 -9.81 34.52
CA PHE A 84 3.99 -8.68 35.42
C PHE A 84 2.79 -7.76 35.21
N ILE A 85 2.11 -7.35 36.28
CA ILE A 85 1.05 -6.35 36.23
C ILE A 85 1.42 -5.21 37.17
N LYS A 86 1.62 -4.03 36.60
CA LYS A 86 2.12 -2.84 37.30
C LYS A 86 1.08 -1.74 37.28
N ALA A 87 0.81 -1.14 38.45
CA ALA A 87 0.08 0.12 38.53
C ALA A 87 1.00 1.29 38.16
N LEU A 88 0.48 2.21 37.36
CA LEU A 88 1.17 3.42 36.92
C LEU A 88 0.56 4.69 37.51
N ASN A 89 -0.65 4.60 38.08
CA ASN A 89 -1.31 5.67 38.83
C ASN A 89 -2.27 5.09 39.89
N SER A 90 -2.99 5.95 40.61
CA SER A 90 -3.93 5.55 41.67
C SER A 90 -5.11 4.69 41.19
N ASN A 91 -5.61 4.94 39.97
CA ASN A 91 -6.64 4.11 39.34
C ASN A 91 -6.12 2.68 39.13
N GLY A 92 -4.89 2.53 38.64
CA GLY A 92 -4.26 1.22 38.49
C GLY A 92 -4.02 0.52 39.83
N SER A 93 -3.57 1.26 40.84
CA SER A 93 -3.34 0.71 42.19
C SER A 93 -4.62 0.13 42.80
N SER A 94 -5.76 0.76 42.52
CA SER A 94 -7.09 0.30 42.98
C SER A 94 -7.50 -1.03 42.32
N LEU A 95 -6.99 -1.32 41.13
CA LEU A 95 -7.28 -2.55 40.39
C LEU A 95 -6.38 -3.73 40.79
N LEU A 96 -5.20 -3.49 41.36
CA LEU A 96 -4.27 -4.58 41.66
C LEU A 96 -4.79 -5.57 42.71
N PRO A 97 -5.39 -5.18 43.86
CA PRO A 97 -5.94 -6.15 44.81
C PRO A 97 -6.99 -7.11 44.21
N PRO A 98 -8.04 -6.65 43.50
CA PRO A 98 -9.01 -7.58 42.91
C PRO A 98 -8.39 -8.43 41.78
N ILE A 99 -7.47 -7.88 40.98
CA ILE A 99 -6.73 -8.66 39.98
C ILE A 99 -5.90 -9.76 40.66
N TYR A 100 -5.18 -9.44 41.74
CA TYR A 100 -4.39 -10.41 42.49
C TYR A 100 -5.26 -11.54 43.04
N HIS A 101 -6.40 -11.22 43.66
CA HIS A 101 -7.31 -12.23 44.19
C HIS A 101 -7.89 -13.14 43.10
N CYS A 102 -8.24 -12.56 41.95
CA CYS A 102 -8.67 -13.31 40.77
C CYS A 102 -7.56 -14.28 40.31
N LEU A 103 -6.32 -13.80 40.14
CA LEU A 103 -5.21 -14.61 39.64
C LEU A 103 -4.69 -15.64 40.64
N ALA A 104 -4.73 -15.36 41.94
CA ALA A 104 -4.28 -16.27 42.99
C ALA A 104 -5.11 -17.55 43.08
N SER A 105 -6.36 -17.52 42.59
CA SER A 105 -7.24 -18.68 42.52
C SER A 105 -7.36 -19.27 41.10
N HIS A 106 -6.68 -18.68 40.11
CA HIS A 106 -6.85 -19.04 38.71
C HIS A 106 -6.02 -20.28 38.33
N ALA A 107 -6.65 -21.30 37.74
CA ALA A 107 -6.04 -22.60 37.45
C ALA A 107 -4.79 -22.56 36.53
N ALA A 108 -4.71 -21.54 35.66
CA ALA A 108 -3.59 -21.29 34.76
C ALA A 108 -2.33 -20.73 35.45
N VAL A 109 -2.46 -20.18 36.66
CA VAL A 109 -1.38 -19.46 37.35
C VAL A 109 -0.70 -20.43 38.31
N LEU A 110 0.61 -20.62 38.13
CA LEU A 110 1.43 -21.52 38.94
C LEU A 110 1.81 -20.88 40.27
N GLU A 111 2.28 -19.64 40.22
CA GLU A 111 2.64 -18.84 41.38
C GLU A 111 2.28 -17.39 41.10
N VAL A 112 1.82 -16.68 42.12
CA VAL A 112 1.58 -15.24 42.05
C VAL A 112 1.93 -14.59 43.37
N SER A 113 2.58 -13.44 43.28
CA SER A 113 3.00 -12.63 44.42
C SER A 113 2.52 -11.20 44.22
N TYR A 114 2.12 -10.58 45.32
CA TYR A 114 1.76 -9.17 45.37
C TYR A 114 2.78 -8.44 46.23
N ASN A 115 3.69 -7.71 45.58
CA ASN A 115 4.76 -7.02 46.26
C ASN A 115 4.40 -5.54 46.45
N THR A 116 4.20 -5.14 47.71
CA THR A 116 4.00 -3.73 48.11
C THR A 116 5.29 -3.09 48.65
N ARG A 117 6.32 -3.89 48.95
CA ARG A 117 7.64 -3.44 49.43
C ARG A 117 8.74 -4.38 48.94
N THR A 118 9.60 -3.96 48.02
CA THR A 118 10.83 -4.72 47.68
C THR A 118 12.07 -3.85 47.80
N ALA A 119 13.05 -4.38 48.53
CA ALA A 119 14.37 -3.81 48.79
C ALA A 119 15.37 -3.94 47.62
N CYS A 120 14.91 -4.24 46.40
CA CYS A 120 15.74 -4.24 45.20
C CYS A 120 15.01 -3.51 44.07
N ALA A 121 15.54 -2.33 43.72
CA ALA A 121 15.38 -1.61 42.45
C ALA A 121 13.98 -1.59 41.82
N LEU A 122 13.10 -0.72 42.33
CA LEU A 122 12.17 0.19 41.60
C LEU A 122 11.09 0.74 42.57
N GLN A 123 11.44 1.82 43.29
CA GLN A 123 10.53 2.87 43.82
C GLN A 123 9.18 2.49 44.52
N GLY A 124 9.03 1.33 45.18
CA GLY A 124 7.83 1.08 46.00
C GLY A 124 6.49 1.05 45.25
N ILE A 125 6.53 0.86 43.93
CA ILE A 125 5.34 0.77 43.07
C ILE A 125 4.74 -0.63 43.23
N PRO A 126 3.43 -0.78 43.52
CA PRO A 126 2.80 -2.08 43.66
C PRO A 126 2.82 -2.87 42.34
N VAL A 127 3.27 -4.12 42.40
CA VAL A 127 3.38 -5.01 41.23
C VAL A 127 2.89 -6.41 41.60
N ILE A 128 2.11 -7.00 40.70
CA ILE A 128 1.82 -8.43 40.68
C ILE A 128 2.84 -9.09 39.77
N TYR A 129 3.54 -10.09 40.30
CA TYR A 129 4.38 -10.98 39.51
C TYR A 129 3.81 -12.39 39.61
N GLY A 130 3.77 -13.11 38.48
CA GLY A 130 3.43 -14.52 38.52
C GLY A 130 4.03 -15.32 37.38
N LYS A 131 3.93 -16.64 37.52
CA LYS A 131 4.27 -17.60 36.46
C LYS A 131 3.05 -18.38 36.03
N ILE A 132 3.07 -18.73 34.76
CA ILE A 132 2.03 -19.48 34.07
C ILE A 132 2.41 -20.96 34.12
N LYS A 133 1.42 -21.80 34.41
CA LYS A 133 1.60 -23.24 34.49
C LYS A 133 1.92 -23.81 33.11
N SER A 134 2.98 -24.61 33.01
CA SER A 134 3.22 -25.41 31.80
C SER A 134 2.11 -26.45 31.66
N GLN A 135 1.54 -26.58 30.46
CA GLN A 135 0.53 -27.57 30.17
C GLN A 135 1.13 -28.69 29.31
N GLU A 136 1.35 -29.86 29.92
CA GLU A 136 1.87 -31.07 29.25
C GLU A 136 0.77 -32.09 28.93
N ALA A 137 -0.50 -31.73 29.17
CA ALA A 137 -1.64 -32.62 28.95
C ALA A 137 -2.04 -32.69 27.47
N PHE A 138 -2.53 -33.85 27.06
CA PHE A 138 -3.17 -34.04 25.75
C PHE A 138 -4.36 -33.06 25.60
N PHE A 139 -4.43 -32.38 24.46
CA PHE A 139 -5.57 -31.56 24.04
C PHE A 139 -5.88 -31.81 22.56
N ALA A 140 -7.14 -31.63 22.18
CA ALA A 140 -7.54 -31.68 20.78
C ALA A 140 -7.10 -30.38 20.07
N GLU A 141 -6.70 -30.43 18.80
CA GLU A 141 -6.17 -29.26 18.08
C GLU A 141 -7.19 -28.10 18.00
N GLU A 142 -8.49 -28.41 18.07
CA GLU A 142 -9.59 -27.45 18.17
C GLU A 142 -9.61 -26.64 19.48
N GLU A 143 -8.95 -27.15 20.53
CA GLU A 143 -8.81 -26.51 21.84
C GLU A 143 -7.45 -25.83 22.01
N ARG A 144 -6.61 -25.78 20.96
CA ARG A 144 -5.26 -25.22 21.02
C ARG A 144 -5.22 -23.79 21.57
N SER A 145 -6.21 -22.95 21.24
CA SER A 145 -6.33 -21.57 21.72
C SER A 145 -6.73 -21.43 23.21
N ARG A 146 -7.16 -22.53 23.82
CA ARG A 146 -7.52 -22.64 25.25
C ARG A 146 -6.35 -23.12 26.11
N GLN A 147 -5.21 -23.45 25.51
CA GLN A 147 -4.00 -23.80 26.25
C GLN A 147 -3.58 -22.68 27.21
N THR A 148 -3.08 -23.13 28.36
CA THR A 148 -2.58 -22.27 29.42
C THR A 148 -1.43 -21.41 28.90
N SER A 149 -1.60 -20.08 28.96
CA SER A 149 -0.69 -19.10 28.37
C SER A 149 -0.96 -17.71 28.97
N VAL A 150 -0.21 -16.68 28.57
CA VAL A 150 -0.47 -15.29 29.01
C VAL A 150 -1.89 -14.85 28.70
N PHE A 151 -2.52 -15.40 27.66
CA PHE A 151 -3.89 -15.09 27.31
C PHE A 151 -4.90 -15.61 28.32
N SER A 152 -4.54 -16.58 29.17
CA SER A 152 -5.36 -16.96 30.33
C SER A 152 -5.43 -15.82 31.36
N VAL A 153 -4.30 -15.14 31.60
CA VAL A 153 -4.25 -13.96 32.48
C VAL A 153 -5.05 -12.79 31.88
N ILE A 154 -4.93 -12.58 30.57
CA ILE A 154 -5.69 -11.55 29.84
C ILE A 154 -7.20 -11.81 29.93
N ARG A 155 -7.64 -13.07 29.74
CA ARG A 155 -9.06 -13.46 29.92
C ARG A 155 -9.56 -13.20 31.33
N ALA A 156 -8.78 -13.56 32.36
CA ALA A 156 -9.14 -13.31 33.76
C ALA A 156 -9.33 -11.81 34.05
N VAL A 157 -8.40 -10.96 33.58
CA VAL A 157 -8.52 -9.49 33.71
C VAL A 157 -9.73 -8.96 32.95
N LYS A 158 -10.01 -9.48 31.75
CA LYS A 158 -11.20 -9.12 30.99
C LYS A 158 -12.48 -9.51 31.72
N GLU A 159 -12.57 -10.71 32.26
CA GLU A 159 -13.76 -11.17 32.99
C GLU A 159 -14.05 -10.31 34.22
N LEU A 160 -12.99 -9.87 34.91
CA LEU A 160 -13.09 -8.96 36.05
C LEU A 160 -13.66 -7.59 35.66
N LEU A 161 -13.32 -7.06 34.48
CA LEU A 161 -13.61 -5.68 34.06
C LEU A 161 -14.69 -5.55 32.98
N ALA A 162 -15.16 -6.66 32.41
CA ALA A 162 -16.17 -6.67 31.36
C ALA A 162 -17.51 -6.10 31.82
N ALA A 163 -18.15 -5.36 30.91
CA ALA A 163 -19.47 -4.78 31.06
C ALA A 163 -20.12 -4.67 29.67
N GLY A 164 -21.46 -4.66 29.61
CA GLY A 164 -22.19 -4.52 28.33
C GLY A 164 -22.29 -3.07 27.85
N GLU A 165 -22.04 -2.12 28.75
CA GLU A 165 -22.26 -0.68 28.61
C GLU A 165 -21.07 0.08 27.99
N ASP A 166 -19.95 -0.61 27.73
CA ASP A 166 -18.69 0.01 27.30
C ASP A 166 -18.00 -0.71 26.14
N ARG A 167 -17.64 0.06 25.11
CA ARG A 167 -16.97 -0.42 23.90
C ARG A 167 -15.47 -0.10 23.86
N PHE A 168 -14.98 0.81 24.70
CA PHE A 168 -13.63 1.37 24.62
C PHE A 168 -12.72 0.91 25.76
N LEU A 169 -13.26 0.56 26.92
CA LEU A 169 -12.46 0.03 28.02
C LEU A 169 -11.85 -1.32 27.61
N GLY A 170 -10.53 -1.43 27.70
CA GLY A 170 -9.82 -2.58 27.14
C GLY A 170 -8.31 -2.49 27.31
N LEU A 171 -7.62 -3.45 26.71
CA LEU A 171 -6.17 -3.56 26.70
C LEU A 171 -5.61 -3.18 25.33
N TYR A 172 -4.61 -2.30 25.33
CA TYR A 172 -4.05 -1.66 24.14
C TYR A 172 -2.54 -1.83 24.13
N GLY A 173 -1.94 -2.24 23.01
CA GLY A 173 -0.49 -2.32 22.93
C GLY A 173 0.04 -3.22 21.83
N ALA A 174 1.06 -4.00 22.16
CA ALA A 174 1.83 -4.79 21.23
C ALA A 174 1.96 -6.26 21.67
N PHE A 175 1.93 -7.14 20.68
CA PHE A 175 2.06 -8.59 20.78
C PHE A 175 3.28 -8.98 19.94
N GLY A 176 4.31 -9.51 20.59
CA GLY A 176 5.56 -9.95 19.96
C GLY A 176 5.42 -11.31 19.30
N TYR A 177 6.24 -11.55 18.28
CA TYR A 177 6.25 -12.78 17.50
C TYR A 177 6.47 -14.03 18.38
N ASP A 178 7.36 -13.92 19.36
CA ASP A 178 7.76 -15.04 20.22
C ASP A 178 6.62 -15.58 21.12
N LEU A 179 5.46 -14.92 21.20
CA LEU A 179 4.25 -15.48 21.82
C LEU A 179 3.86 -16.84 21.24
N ILE A 180 4.17 -17.09 19.97
CA ILE A 180 3.85 -18.36 19.30
C ILE A 180 4.51 -19.56 19.98
N PHE A 181 5.67 -19.37 20.62
CA PHE A 181 6.40 -20.45 21.28
C PHE A 181 5.73 -20.91 22.59
N GLN A 182 4.74 -20.16 23.10
CA GLN A 182 3.87 -20.63 24.19
C GLN A 182 2.86 -21.69 23.71
N PHE A 183 2.60 -21.78 22.40
CA PHE A 183 1.58 -22.65 21.79
C PHE A 183 2.18 -23.70 20.84
N GLU A 184 3.30 -23.39 20.21
CA GLU A 184 4.08 -24.28 19.34
C GLU A 184 5.47 -24.48 19.95
N PRO A 185 5.61 -25.34 20.98
CA PRO A 185 6.88 -25.56 21.64
C PRO A 185 7.89 -26.17 20.67
N MET A 186 9.08 -25.58 20.61
CA MET A 186 10.20 -26.04 19.78
C MET A 186 11.55 -25.61 20.36
N ASP A 187 12.62 -26.26 19.91
CA ASP A 187 13.99 -25.96 20.34
C ASP A 187 14.44 -24.60 19.81
N LEU A 188 14.44 -23.60 20.68
CA LEU A 188 14.91 -22.26 20.35
C LEU A 188 16.44 -22.25 20.10
N LYS A 189 16.85 -21.71 18.95
CA LYS A 189 18.25 -21.62 18.51
C LYS A 189 18.85 -20.23 18.70
N ARG A 190 18.02 -19.22 18.97
CA ARG A 190 18.45 -17.83 19.19
C ARG A 190 18.37 -17.45 20.66
N GLU A 191 19.36 -16.71 21.14
CA GLU A 191 19.33 -16.16 22.49
C GLU A 191 18.38 -14.96 22.53
N ARG A 192 17.46 -14.95 23.50
CA ARG A 192 16.56 -13.81 23.77
C ARG A 192 17.17 -12.96 24.86
N SER A 193 17.19 -11.65 24.67
CA SER A 193 17.64 -10.73 25.70
C SER A 193 16.69 -10.73 26.90
N SER A 194 17.23 -10.55 28.11
CA SER A 194 16.43 -10.50 29.34
C SER A 194 15.41 -9.34 29.39
N ASP A 195 15.62 -8.31 28.57
CA ASP A 195 14.74 -7.14 28.42
C ASP A 195 13.79 -7.23 27.21
N GLN A 196 13.78 -8.37 26.49
CA GLN A 196 12.78 -8.65 25.46
C GLN A 196 11.48 -9.13 26.13
N TYR A 197 10.38 -8.44 25.83
CA TYR A 197 9.04 -8.87 26.21
C TYR A 197 8.30 -9.41 24.99
N ASP A 198 7.47 -10.41 25.20
CA ASP A 198 6.63 -11.01 24.17
C ASP A 198 5.26 -10.31 24.10
N LEU A 199 4.88 -9.57 25.15
CA LEU A 199 3.62 -8.85 25.23
C LEU A 199 3.75 -7.66 26.16
N ILE A 200 3.25 -6.50 25.70
CA ILE A 200 3.08 -5.31 26.53
C ILE A 200 1.72 -4.70 26.18
N LEU A 201 0.81 -4.72 27.14
CA LEU A 201 -0.53 -4.14 27.02
C LEU A 201 -0.77 -3.13 28.13
N TYR A 202 -1.48 -2.06 27.78
CA TYR A 202 -1.86 -0.98 28.67
C TYR A 202 -3.37 -0.94 28.85
N LEU A 203 -3.81 -0.66 30.07
CA LEU A 203 -5.18 -0.26 30.36
C LEU A 203 -5.22 1.26 30.51
N PRO A 204 -5.76 2.00 29.53
CA PRO A 204 -5.93 3.44 29.66
C PRO A 204 -7.13 3.78 30.55
N ASP A 205 -6.93 4.69 31.49
CA ASP A 205 -8.03 5.35 32.21
C ASP A 205 -8.43 6.68 31.56
N LYS A 206 -7.67 7.16 30.57
CA LYS A 206 -8.04 8.27 29.70
C LYS A 206 -7.78 7.88 28.26
N LEU A 207 -8.80 7.99 27.41
CA LEU A 207 -8.74 7.60 26.02
C LEU A 207 -9.27 8.73 25.14
N LEU A 208 -8.58 9.02 24.05
CA LEU A 208 -9.07 9.82 22.94
C LEU A 208 -9.60 8.87 21.86
N ALA A 209 -10.79 9.16 21.36
CA ALA A 209 -11.44 8.45 20.26
C ALA A 209 -11.92 9.48 19.23
N VAL A 210 -11.40 9.39 18.01
CA VAL A 210 -11.71 10.29 16.88
C VAL A 210 -12.28 9.47 15.74
N ASP A 211 -13.46 9.85 15.26
CA ASP A 211 -14.05 9.35 14.02
C ASP A 211 -13.97 10.48 12.98
N HIS A 212 -13.05 10.34 12.02
CA HIS A 212 -12.80 11.36 10.99
C HIS A 212 -13.92 11.44 9.96
N ARG A 213 -14.72 10.37 9.81
CA ARG A 213 -15.84 10.34 8.85
C ARG A 213 -17.05 11.12 9.36
N THR A 214 -17.30 11.07 10.67
CA THR A 214 -18.40 11.80 11.31
C THR A 214 -17.97 13.14 11.90
N GLU A 215 -16.68 13.50 11.76
CA GLU A 215 -16.06 14.71 12.33
C GLU A 215 -16.36 14.86 13.83
N ARG A 216 -16.17 13.77 14.58
CA ARG A 216 -16.41 13.76 16.03
C ARG A 216 -15.20 13.21 16.79
N ALA A 217 -14.86 13.88 17.87
CA ALA A 217 -13.82 13.45 18.80
C ALA A 217 -14.35 13.46 20.24
N TYR A 218 -13.99 12.42 20.98
CA TYR A 218 -14.40 12.21 22.36
C TYR A 218 -13.20 11.87 23.23
N ARG A 219 -13.15 12.46 24.42
CA ARG A 219 -12.27 12.06 25.50
C ARG A 219 -13.08 11.28 26.52
N LEU A 220 -12.68 10.04 26.76
CA LEU A 220 -13.26 9.15 27.76
C LEU A 220 -12.32 9.11 28.96
N SER A 221 -12.84 9.28 30.17
CA SER A 221 -12.10 9.12 31.42
C SER A 221 -12.79 8.07 32.28
N TYR A 222 -12.01 7.19 32.90
CA TYR A 222 -12.47 6.10 33.75
C TYR A 222 -11.95 6.29 35.17
N SER A 223 -12.80 6.05 36.15
CA SER A 223 -12.41 5.86 37.54
C SER A 223 -12.93 4.53 38.05
N PHE A 224 -12.07 3.83 38.78
CA PHE A 224 -12.39 2.54 39.39
C PHE A 224 -12.54 2.79 40.88
N VAL A 225 -13.77 2.74 41.39
CA VAL A 225 -14.05 3.08 42.80
C VAL A 225 -13.59 1.92 43.68
N PRO A 226 -12.55 2.08 44.51
CA PRO A 226 -12.06 0.99 45.34
C PRO A 226 -12.98 0.77 46.56
N GLU A 227 -13.03 -0.47 47.08
CA GLU A 227 -13.63 -0.76 48.39
C GLU A 227 -12.81 -0.15 49.55
N VAL A 228 -11.52 0.13 49.33
CA VAL A 228 -10.58 0.68 50.32
C VAL A 228 -9.87 1.90 49.74
N ALA A 229 -9.89 3.02 50.47
CA ALA A 229 -9.18 4.24 50.06
C ALA A 229 -7.68 3.98 49.91
N VAL A 230 -7.12 4.26 48.73
CA VAL A 230 -5.68 4.18 48.45
C VAL A 230 -5.09 5.59 48.59
N GLU A 231 -4.02 5.75 49.37
CA GLU A 231 -3.31 7.03 49.52
C GLU A 231 -2.64 7.48 48.20
N PRO A 232 -2.62 8.79 47.89
CA PRO A 232 -2.22 9.28 46.57
C PRO A 232 -0.73 9.62 46.49
N GLU A 233 -0.14 9.21 45.37
CA GLU A 233 1.02 9.77 44.63
C GLU A 233 2.03 8.68 44.27
N LEU A 234 1.68 7.93 43.21
CA LEU A 234 2.71 7.25 42.42
C LEU A 234 3.38 8.29 41.51
N PRO A 235 4.72 8.33 41.42
CA PRO A 235 5.40 9.23 40.52
C PRO A 235 4.99 8.95 39.07
N LEU A 236 4.74 10.00 38.30
CA LEU A 236 4.58 9.91 36.85
C LEU A 236 5.80 9.20 36.27
N THR A 237 5.59 8.06 35.60
CA THR A 237 6.69 7.35 34.94
C THR A 237 7.10 8.09 33.69
N HIS A 238 8.05 9.00 33.83
CA HIS A 238 8.80 9.59 32.72
C HIS A 238 9.89 8.58 32.30
N GLU A 239 9.63 7.82 31.25
CA GLU A 239 10.64 6.99 30.61
C GLU A 239 11.06 7.68 29.32
N THR A 240 12.18 8.40 29.36
CA THR A 240 12.80 9.01 28.18
C THR A 240 13.86 8.08 27.64
N ASN A 241 13.77 7.73 26.36
CA ASN A 241 14.72 6.86 25.67
C ASN A 241 15.99 7.62 25.25
N THR A 242 16.60 8.35 26.18
CA THR A 242 17.84 9.12 25.98
C THR A 242 19.05 8.23 26.22
N GLY A 243 19.30 7.30 25.31
CA GLY A 243 20.54 6.54 25.27
C GLY A 243 21.64 7.29 24.50
N ASN A 244 22.91 7.10 24.89
CA ASN A 244 24.03 7.51 24.04
C ASN A 244 23.97 6.72 22.73
N LEU A 245 24.17 7.40 21.59
CA LEU A 245 24.31 6.73 20.29
C LEU A 245 25.39 5.64 20.40
N VAL A 246 25.03 4.41 20.08
CA VAL A 246 25.99 3.30 20.01
C VAL A 246 26.98 3.62 18.90
N SER A 247 28.28 3.52 19.21
CA SER A 247 29.37 3.92 18.31
C SER A 247 29.51 3.03 17.07
N ARG A 248 28.90 1.84 17.06
CA ARG A 248 28.94 0.91 15.93
C ARG A 248 27.61 0.18 15.78
N LEU A 249 26.91 0.45 14.68
CA LEU A 249 25.73 -0.31 14.28
C LEU A 249 26.15 -1.67 13.69
N PRO A 250 25.31 -2.72 13.82
CA PRO A 250 25.50 -3.96 13.09
C PRO A 250 25.60 -3.68 11.58
N GLN A 251 26.63 -4.22 10.92
CA GLN A 251 26.82 -4.03 9.48
C GLN A 251 25.94 -5.00 8.69
N HIS A 252 25.26 -4.46 7.68
CA HIS A 252 24.59 -5.25 6.67
C HIS A 252 25.61 -5.82 5.67
N GLU A 253 25.45 -7.09 5.29
CA GLU A 253 26.31 -7.76 4.32
C GLU A 253 25.50 -8.07 3.04
N PRO A 254 25.81 -7.42 1.90
CA PRO A 254 25.16 -7.71 0.62
C PRO A 254 25.28 -9.18 0.20
N GLY A 255 24.22 -9.74 -0.38
CA GLY A 255 24.14 -11.14 -0.81
C GLY A 255 23.95 -12.15 0.33
N ARG A 256 23.98 -11.74 1.61
CA ARG A 256 23.72 -12.66 2.72
C ARG A 256 22.28 -13.16 2.71
N TYR A 257 21.32 -12.30 2.39
CA TYR A 257 19.91 -12.69 2.29
C TYR A 257 19.72 -13.64 1.12
N ALA A 258 20.29 -13.32 -0.05
CA ALA A 258 20.25 -14.18 -1.25
C ALA A 258 20.77 -15.60 -0.96
N ARG A 259 21.89 -15.75 -0.22
CA ARG A 259 22.39 -17.08 0.17
C ARG A 259 21.42 -17.88 1.04
N LYS A 260 20.60 -17.22 1.86
CA LYS A 260 19.56 -17.88 2.67
C LYS A 260 18.33 -18.24 1.86
N VAL A 261 18.01 -17.47 0.82
CA VAL A 261 16.97 -17.85 -0.16
C VAL A 261 17.34 -19.18 -0.83
N GLU A 262 18.60 -19.37 -1.19
CA GLU A 262 19.09 -20.66 -1.73
C GLU A 262 18.95 -21.83 -0.74
N LEU A 263 19.04 -21.58 0.57
CA LEU A 263 18.75 -22.60 1.59
C LEU A 263 17.27 -22.94 1.64
N ALA A 264 16.39 -21.94 1.58
CA ALA A 264 14.93 -22.15 1.55
C ALA A 264 14.51 -22.97 0.31
N LYS A 265 15.14 -22.71 -0.84
CA LYS A 265 14.88 -23.46 -2.09
C LYS A 265 15.20 -24.96 -1.98
N LYS A 266 16.20 -25.33 -1.19
CA LYS A 266 16.49 -26.75 -0.90
C LYS A 266 15.37 -27.38 -0.08
N ALA A 267 14.91 -26.70 0.96
CA ALA A 267 13.79 -27.16 1.80
C ALA A 267 12.48 -27.30 1.01
N PHE A 268 12.20 -26.37 0.07
CA PHE A 268 11.07 -26.49 -0.86
C PHE A 268 11.18 -27.73 -1.75
N LYS A 269 12.37 -27.98 -2.31
CA LYS A 269 12.62 -29.13 -3.19
C LYS A 269 12.42 -30.48 -2.47
N GLU A 270 12.74 -30.52 -1.18
CA GLU A 270 12.59 -31.71 -0.33
C GLU A 270 11.18 -31.86 0.25
N GLY A 271 10.28 -30.87 0.02
CA GLY A 271 8.90 -30.88 0.48
C GLY A 271 8.73 -30.53 1.96
N GLU A 272 9.76 -29.96 2.60
CA GLU A 272 9.69 -29.51 3.99
C GLU A 272 8.85 -28.23 4.14
N LEU A 273 8.89 -27.39 3.11
CA LEU A 273 8.20 -26.10 3.03
C LEU A 273 7.49 -25.98 1.67
N PHE A 274 6.45 -25.14 1.62
CA PHE A 274 5.81 -24.67 0.39
C PHE A 274 6.11 -23.19 0.16
N GLU A 275 6.12 -22.42 1.26
CA GLU A 275 6.39 -20.99 1.31
C GLU A 275 7.07 -20.65 2.63
N VAL A 276 7.99 -19.68 2.64
CA VAL A 276 8.53 -19.11 3.88
C VAL A 276 8.84 -17.63 3.73
N VAL A 277 8.54 -16.83 4.76
CA VAL A 277 8.79 -15.39 4.77
C VAL A 277 10.04 -15.11 5.58
N LEU A 278 11.19 -15.19 4.92
CA LEU A 278 12.48 -14.88 5.52
C LEU A 278 12.60 -13.37 5.77
N SER A 279 13.29 -12.98 6.84
CA SER A 279 13.51 -11.57 7.17
C SER A 279 14.96 -11.24 7.55
N GLN A 280 15.30 -9.97 7.45
CA GLN A 280 16.59 -9.40 7.87
C GLN A 280 16.41 -8.05 8.57
N ASN A 281 17.38 -7.70 9.42
CA ASN A 281 17.42 -6.43 10.14
C ASN A 281 18.31 -5.42 9.42
N LEU A 282 17.84 -4.18 9.35
CA LEU A 282 18.59 -2.99 9.00
C LEU A 282 18.62 -2.06 10.22
N TYR A 283 19.73 -1.37 10.42
CA TYR A 283 19.91 -0.47 11.56
C TYR A 283 20.35 0.90 11.07
N GLU A 284 19.70 1.95 11.58
CA GLU A 284 20.01 3.34 11.25
C GLU A 284 20.05 4.18 12.54
N PRO A 285 20.90 5.22 12.63
CA PRO A 285 20.81 6.20 13.70
C PRO A 285 19.47 6.95 13.61
N CYS A 286 18.83 7.19 14.75
CA CYS A 286 17.60 7.97 14.86
C CYS A 286 17.74 9.03 15.96
N PRO A 287 18.31 10.21 15.65
CA PRO A 287 18.43 11.31 16.60
C PRO A 287 17.13 12.09 16.80
N ASP A 288 16.20 11.98 15.84
CA ASP A 288 14.90 12.65 15.88
C ASP A 288 13.94 11.96 16.84
N ARG A 289 12.92 12.70 17.29
CA ARG A 289 11.91 12.16 18.20
C ARG A 289 11.01 11.13 17.48
N PRO A 290 10.60 10.03 18.14
CA PRO A 290 9.68 9.05 17.57
C PRO A 290 8.39 9.66 16.99
N SER A 291 7.80 10.66 17.64
CA SER A 291 6.62 11.39 17.12
C SER A 291 6.86 12.06 15.77
N GLN A 292 8.05 12.62 15.54
CA GLN A 292 8.44 13.26 14.28
C GLN A 292 8.62 12.21 13.18
N VAL A 293 9.25 11.07 13.51
CA VAL A 293 9.38 9.92 12.60
C VAL A 293 8.00 9.41 12.20
N PHE A 294 7.08 9.24 13.16
CA PHE A 294 5.71 8.79 12.91
C PHE A 294 4.96 9.74 11.97
N ASN A 295 5.03 11.05 12.21
CA ASN A 295 4.39 12.03 11.33
C ASN A 295 4.94 11.97 9.89
N ARG A 296 6.25 11.85 9.71
CA ARG A 296 6.85 11.68 8.38
C ARG A 296 6.42 10.37 7.73
N LEU A 297 6.41 9.27 8.50
CA LEU A 297 5.99 7.96 8.00
C LEU A 297 4.52 7.97 7.55
N ARG A 298 3.62 8.58 8.34
CA ARG A 298 2.20 8.73 8.02
C ARG A 298 1.99 9.50 6.70
N SER A 299 2.76 10.55 6.45
CA SER A 299 2.69 11.32 5.20
C SER A 299 3.28 10.58 4.00
N LEU A 300 4.36 9.83 4.20
CA LEU A 300 5.02 9.05 3.13
C LEU A 300 4.25 7.77 2.78
N ASN A 301 3.60 7.13 3.74
CA ASN A 301 2.95 5.84 3.55
C ASN A 301 1.64 5.75 4.34
N PRO A 302 0.55 6.39 3.86
CA PRO A 302 -0.77 6.24 4.43
C PRO A 302 -1.17 4.76 4.46
N SER A 303 -1.65 4.30 5.60
CA SER A 303 -1.94 2.88 5.85
C SER A 303 -3.20 2.69 6.68
N PRO A 304 -3.85 1.51 6.58
CA PRO A 304 -5.01 1.17 7.40
C PRO A 304 -4.65 0.99 8.89
N TYR A 305 -3.39 0.68 9.21
CA TYR A 305 -2.90 0.49 10.58
C TYR A 305 -1.61 1.29 10.83
N GLY A 306 -1.76 2.60 11.05
CA GLY A 306 -0.72 3.47 11.58
C GLY A 306 -0.65 3.40 13.10
N PHE A 307 0.56 3.40 13.67
CA PHE A 307 0.72 3.42 15.12
C PHE A 307 2.05 4.03 15.59
N ILE A 308 2.00 4.63 16.77
CA ILE A 308 3.17 4.93 17.60
C ILE A 308 2.87 4.47 19.03
N ILE A 309 3.77 3.67 19.61
CA ILE A 309 3.60 3.11 20.95
C ILE A 309 4.89 3.34 21.74
N ASN A 310 4.78 3.99 22.89
CA ASN A 310 5.86 4.09 23.86
C ASN A 310 5.74 2.91 24.84
N LEU A 311 6.61 1.91 24.68
CA LEU A 311 6.70 0.71 25.53
C LEU A 311 7.58 0.94 26.79
N GLY A 312 8.04 2.17 26.99
CA GLY A 312 8.98 2.56 28.03
C GLY A 312 10.41 2.67 27.52
N SER A 313 11.14 1.55 27.49
CA SER A 313 12.52 1.50 27.00
C SER A 313 12.66 1.44 25.47
N GLU A 314 11.55 1.25 24.75
CA GLU A 314 11.50 1.04 23.32
C GLU A 314 10.24 1.72 22.75
N PHE A 315 10.34 2.24 21.53
CA PHE A 315 9.19 2.73 20.78
C PHE A 315 8.93 1.84 19.58
N LEU A 316 7.65 1.63 19.27
CA LEU A 316 7.24 1.08 17.99
C LEU A 316 6.57 2.17 17.17
N VAL A 317 7.06 2.41 15.96
CA VAL A 317 6.52 3.37 15.00
C VAL A 317 6.25 2.64 13.70
N GLY A 318 5.00 2.57 13.26
CA GLY A 318 4.63 1.75 12.11
C GLY A 318 3.47 2.28 11.28
N ALA A 319 3.42 1.80 10.04
CA ALA A 319 2.36 2.05 9.07
C ALA A 319 2.09 0.74 8.32
N SER A 320 1.38 -0.17 8.99
CA SER A 320 1.17 -1.53 8.49
C SER A 320 0.06 -1.57 7.43
N PRO A 321 0.32 -2.22 6.28
CA PRO A 321 -0.69 -2.40 5.25
C PRO A 321 -1.72 -3.49 5.60
N GLU A 322 -1.40 -4.38 6.54
CA GLU A 322 -2.11 -5.64 6.71
C GLU A 322 -2.81 -5.76 8.07
N MET A 323 -4.12 -6.00 8.01
CA MET A 323 -4.93 -6.40 9.15
C MET A 323 -4.47 -7.78 9.62
N TYR A 324 -4.25 -7.96 10.93
CA TYR A 324 -4.01 -9.28 11.47
C TYR A 324 -5.33 -10.01 11.69
N VAL A 325 -6.06 -9.66 12.76
CA VAL A 325 -7.40 -10.19 13.06
C VAL A 325 -8.27 -9.05 13.58
N ARG A 326 -9.48 -8.94 13.02
CA ARG A 326 -10.54 -8.09 13.56
C ARG A 326 -11.74 -8.94 13.95
N VAL A 327 -12.27 -8.69 15.14
CA VAL A 327 -13.50 -9.32 15.65
C VAL A 327 -14.45 -8.24 16.11
N GLU A 328 -15.66 -8.26 15.57
CA GLU A 328 -16.77 -7.40 15.99
C GLU A 328 -17.96 -8.29 16.37
N GLY A 329 -18.29 -8.33 17.67
CA GLY A 329 -19.22 -9.31 18.22
C GLY A 329 -18.76 -10.75 17.94
N ARG A 330 -19.46 -11.45 17.04
CA ARG A 330 -19.10 -12.81 16.61
C ARG A 330 -18.47 -12.87 15.22
N ARG A 331 -18.42 -11.76 14.48
CA ARG A 331 -17.85 -11.72 13.13
C ARG A 331 -16.34 -11.58 13.21
N VAL A 332 -15.60 -12.55 12.70
CA VAL A 332 -14.15 -12.52 12.56
C VAL A 332 -13.77 -12.28 11.11
N GLU A 333 -12.83 -11.38 10.86
CA GLU A 333 -12.32 -11.10 9.53
C GLU A 333 -10.81 -10.88 9.52
N THR A 334 -10.22 -11.21 8.38
CA THR A 334 -8.82 -10.95 8.05
C THR A 334 -8.73 -10.62 6.57
N CYS A 335 -7.59 -10.11 6.15
CA CYS A 335 -7.41 -9.72 4.77
C CYS A 335 -5.99 -10.02 4.29
N PRO A 336 -5.70 -11.27 3.91
CA PRO A 336 -4.39 -11.67 3.42
C PRO A 336 -3.97 -10.81 2.21
N ILE A 337 -2.74 -10.29 2.26
CA ILE A 337 -2.18 -9.45 1.19
C ILE A 337 -1.00 -10.18 0.55
N SER A 338 -0.99 -10.25 -0.77
CA SER A 338 0.17 -10.68 -1.53
C SER A 338 0.14 -10.03 -2.91
N GLY A 339 1.29 -9.97 -3.58
CA GLY A 339 1.46 -9.22 -4.82
C GLY A 339 1.52 -7.71 -4.57
N THR A 340 2.66 -7.11 -4.90
CA THR A 340 2.89 -5.67 -4.76
C THR A 340 3.55 -5.13 -6.00
N ILE A 341 2.95 -4.09 -6.60
CA ILE A 341 3.57 -3.37 -7.71
C ILE A 341 3.55 -1.86 -7.47
N ARG A 342 4.53 -1.14 -7.99
CA ARG A 342 4.59 0.32 -7.87
C ARG A 342 3.48 0.97 -8.70
N ARG A 343 2.89 2.04 -8.17
CA ARG A 343 2.01 2.96 -8.93
C ARG A 343 2.72 3.50 -10.17
N GLY A 344 1.99 3.60 -11.26
CA GLY A 344 2.42 4.33 -12.45
C GLY A 344 2.48 5.84 -12.20
N LYS A 345 3.07 6.57 -13.14
CA LYS A 345 3.11 8.04 -13.12
C LYS A 345 1.73 8.65 -13.37
N ASP A 346 0.86 7.92 -14.06
CA ASP A 346 -0.49 8.31 -14.42
C ASP A 346 -1.45 7.10 -14.46
N ALA A 347 -2.71 7.36 -14.81
CA ALA A 347 -3.76 6.35 -14.88
C ALA A 347 -3.52 5.28 -15.96
N LEU A 348 -2.81 5.60 -17.05
CA LEU A 348 -2.54 4.64 -18.12
C LEU A 348 -1.47 3.65 -17.69
N GLU A 349 -0.40 4.15 -17.08
CA GLU A 349 0.65 3.30 -16.52
C GLU A 349 0.11 2.46 -15.36
N ASP A 350 -0.74 3.03 -14.48
CA ASP A 350 -1.43 2.26 -13.44
C ASP A 350 -2.24 1.09 -14.03
N ALA A 351 -2.99 1.30 -15.11
CA ALA A 351 -3.76 0.23 -15.76
C ALA A 351 -2.85 -0.91 -16.28
N VAL A 352 -1.68 -0.56 -16.82
CA VAL A 352 -0.67 -1.55 -17.24
C VAL A 352 -0.11 -2.31 -16.04
N GLN A 353 0.23 -1.61 -14.95
CA GLN A 353 0.75 -2.21 -13.72
C GLN A 353 -0.26 -3.14 -13.05
N ILE A 354 -1.53 -2.73 -12.95
CA ILE A 354 -2.62 -3.56 -12.42
C ILE A 354 -2.77 -4.83 -13.26
N ARG A 355 -2.78 -4.70 -14.58
CA ARG A 355 -2.88 -5.87 -15.47
C ARG A 355 -1.68 -6.81 -15.31
N SER A 356 -0.47 -6.26 -15.14
CA SER A 356 0.72 -7.05 -14.87
C SER A 356 0.59 -7.84 -13.56
N LEU A 357 0.17 -7.17 -12.48
CA LEU A 357 -0.06 -7.79 -11.18
C LEU A 357 -1.14 -8.89 -11.24
N LEU A 358 -2.26 -8.63 -11.93
CA LEU A 358 -3.34 -9.61 -12.10
C LEU A 358 -2.95 -10.81 -12.98
N ASN A 359 -1.96 -10.66 -13.86
CA ASN A 359 -1.48 -11.76 -14.70
C ASN A 359 -0.26 -12.49 -14.10
N SER A 360 0.22 -12.08 -12.93
CA SER A 360 1.34 -12.74 -12.25
C SER A 360 0.89 -14.05 -11.62
N SER A 361 1.28 -15.18 -12.22
CA SER A 361 1.01 -16.52 -11.67
C SER A 361 1.68 -16.75 -10.31
N LYS A 362 2.84 -16.11 -10.07
CA LYS A 362 3.55 -16.18 -8.77
C LYS A 362 2.69 -15.57 -7.67
N ASP A 363 2.28 -14.31 -7.85
CA ASP A 363 1.52 -13.56 -6.85
C ASP A 363 0.13 -14.17 -6.62
N GLU A 364 -0.49 -14.73 -7.67
CA GLU A 364 -1.74 -15.49 -7.54
C GLU A 364 -1.60 -16.76 -6.69
N ALA A 365 -0.51 -17.51 -6.87
CA ALA A 365 -0.26 -18.72 -6.10
C ALA A 365 0.03 -18.39 -4.62
N GLU A 366 0.84 -17.38 -4.36
CA GLU A 366 1.16 -16.89 -3.01
C GLU A 366 -0.11 -16.47 -2.26
N LEU A 367 -0.94 -15.63 -2.88
CA LEU A 367 -2.20 -15.17 -2.27
C LEU A 367 -3.17 -16.33 -2.01
N THR A 368 -3.22 -17.31 -2.93
CA THR A 368 -4.09 -18.48 -2.77
C THR A 368 -3.68 -19.30 -1.56
N MET A 369 -2.39 -19.57 -1.36
CA MET A 369 -1.90 -20.31 -0.19
C MET A 369 -2.17 -19.56 1.11
N CYS A 370 -1.91 -18.25 1.16
CA CYS A 370 -2.24 -17.42 2.30
C CYS A 370 -3.73 -17.50 2.67
N THR A 371 -4.60 -17.43 1.66
CA THR A 371 -6.06 -17.48 1.83
C THR A 371 -6.54 -18.84 2.30
N ASP A 372 -5.98 -19.94 1.80
CA ASP A 372 -6.38 -21.29 2.24
C ASP A 372 -5.97 -21.58 3.68
N VAL A 373 -4.79 -21.13 4.12
CA VAL A 373 -4.40 -21.25 5.53
C VAL A 373 -5.27 -20.38 6.43
N ASP A 374 -5.59 -19.16 6.00
CA ASP A 374 -6.50 -18.29 6.75
C ASP A 374 -7.91 -18.90 6.90
N ARG A 375 -8.44 -19.51 5.84
CA ARG A 375 -9.70 -20.27 5.90
C ARG A 375 -9.61 -21.46 6.84
N ASN A 376 -8.50 -22.19 6.82
CA ASN A 376 -8.24 -23.29 7.74
C ASN A 376 -8.22 -22.80 9.20
N ASP A 377 -7.54 -21.70 9.49
CA ASP A 377 -7.43 -21.13 10.83
C ASP A 377 -8.83 -20.73 11.34
N LYS A 378 -9.65 -20.04 10.53
CA LYS A 378 -11.05 -19.73 10.89
C LYS A 378 -11.91 -20.96 11.09
N SER A 379 -11.73 -22.01 10.29
CA SER A 379 -12.57 -23.22 10.34
C SER A 379 -12.47 -23.95 11.68
N ARG A 380 -11.39 -23.74 12.45
CA ARG A 380 -11.22 -24.31 13.79
C ARG A 380 -12.13 -23.68 14.84
N ILE A 381 -12.62 -22.45 14.62
CA ILE A 381 -13.33 -21.67 15.64
C ILE A 381 -14.68 -21.13 15.17
N CYS A 382 -14.92 -21.10 13.86
CA CYS A 382 -16.13 -20.58 13.26
C CYS A 382 -17.22 -21.65 13.09
N GLU A 383 -18.46 -21.20 12.96
CA GLU A 383 -19.60 -22.05 12.64
C GLU A 383 -19.39 -22.72 11.28
N PRO A 384 -19.67 -24.03 11.15
CA PRO A 384 -19.57 -24.72 9.87
C PRO A 384 -20.35 -24.01 8.76
N GLY A 385 -19.69 -23.75 7.62
CA GLY A 385 -20.29 -23.04 6.48
C GLY A 385 -20.34 -21.51 6.58
N SER A 386 -19.88 -20.92 7.70
CA SER A 386 -19.80 -19.47 7.87
C SER A 386 -18.54 -18.84 7.27
N VAL A 387 -17.46 -19.60 7.10
CA VAL A 387 -16.19 -19.11 6.55
C VAL A 387 -16.31 -18.88 5.04
N ARG A 388 -16.15 -17.63 4.60
CA ARG A 388 -16.35 -17.20 3.21
C ARG A 388 -15.26 -16.24 2.75
N VAL A 389 -14.83 -16.40 1.51
CA VAL A 389 -14.02 -15.41 0.80
C VAL A 389 -14.99 -14.44 0.13
N ILE A 390 -15.11 -13.23 0.68
CA ILE A 390 -16.04 -12.19 0.20
C ILE A 390 -15.37 -11.19 -0.75
N GLY A 391 -14.04 -11.21 -0.83
CA GLY A 391 -13.25 -10.52 -1.84
C GLY A 391 -12.07 -11.39 -2.26
N ARG A 392 -11.81 -11.51 -3.55
CA ARG A 392 -10.67 -12.27 -4.09
C ARG A 392 -9.90 -11.44 -5.10
N ARG A 393 -8.57 -11.36 -4.93
CA ARG A 393 -7.62 -10.59 -5.75
C ARG A 393 -8.10 -9.16 -6.01
N GLN A 394 -8.71 -8.55 -5.00
CA GLN A 394 -9.20 -7.18 -5.10
C GLN A 394 -8.00 -6.24 -5.20
N ILE A 395 -8.08 -5.28 -6.13
CA ILE A 395 -7.04 -4.28 -6.32
C ILE A 395 -7.25 -3.16 -5.30
N GLU A 396 -6.23 -2.93 -4.48
CA GLU A 396 -6.16 -1.81 -3.56
C GLU A 396 -5.05 -0.85 -3.96
N LEU A 397 -5.45 0.39 -4.26
CA LEU A 397 -4.54 1.46 -4.64
C LEU A 397 -4.11 2.22 -3.39
N TYR A 398 -2.80 2.26 -3.15
CA TYR A 398 -2.15 3.10 -2.15
C TYR A 398 -1.39 4.23 -2.86
N SER A 399 -0.81 5.17 -2.10
CA SER A 399 -0.11 6.34 -2.66
C SER A 399 1.06 5.98 -3.57
N HIS A 400 1.77 4.89 -3.27
CA HIS A 400 2.99 4.49 -3.99
C HIS A 400 2.95 3.07 -4.55
N VAL A 401 2.04 2.23 -4.06
CA VAL A 401 1.95 0.82 -4.43
C VAL A 401 0.51 0.39 -4.69
N ILE A 402 0.37 -0.74 -5.38
CA ILE A 402 -0.87 -1.44 -5.65
C ILE A 402 -0.73 -2.85 -5.07
N HIS A 403 -1.74 -3.29 -4.32
CA HIS A 403 -1.79 -4.62 -3.72
C HIS A 403 -2.95 -5.43 -4.28
N THR A 404 -2.76 -6.75 -4.37
CA THR A 404 -3.88 -7.70 -4.45
C THR A 404 -4.23 -8.20 -3.07
N VAL A 405 -5.52 -8.20 -2.75
CA VAL A 405 -6.00 -8.56 -1.41
C VAL A 405 -7.21 -9.48 -1.49
N ASP A 406 -7.21 -10.50 -0.63
CA ASP A 406 -8.39 -11.32 -0.35
C ASP A 406 -9.05 -10.82 0.94
N HIS A 407 -10.38 -10.95 1.06
CA HIS A 407 -11.14 -10.63 2.27
C HIS A 407 -11.90 -11.88 2.70
N VAL A 408 -11.52 -12.40 3.87
CA VAL A 408 -12.09 -13.62 4.42
C VAL A 408 -12.82 -13.30 5.72
N GLU A 409 -14.07 -13.74 5.82
CA GLU A 409 -14.86 -13.61 7.04
C GLU A 409 -15.37 -14.96 7.54
N GLY A 410 -15.73 -15.02 8.82
CA GLY A 410 -16.43 -16.13 9.46
C GLY A 410 -17.18 -15.66 10.69
N TYR A 411 -18.02 -16.54 11.25
CA TYR A 411 -18.74 -16.27 12.49
C TYR A 411 -18.29 -17.24 13.57
N LEU A 412 -17.76 -16.73 14.67
CA LEU A 412 -17.28 -17.52 15.81
C LEU A 412 -18.41 -18.39 16.37
N ARG A 413 -18.11 -19.64 16.75
CA ARG A 413 -19.02 -20.51 17.52
C ARG A 413 -19.25 -19.93 18.92
N GLU A 414 -20.35 -20.31 19.57
CA GLU A 414 -20.78 -19.73 20.86
C GLU A 414 -19.73 -19.81 21.98
N ASN A 415 -18.91 -20.87 21.99
CA ASN A 415 -17.90 -21.10 23.02
C ASN A 415 -16.52 -20.52 22.68
N TYR A 416 -16.42 -19.66 21.65
CA TYR A 416 -15.16 -19.05 21.23
C TYR A 416 -15.24 -17.52 21.31
N ASP A 417 -14.13 -16.91 21.69
CA ASP A 417 -13.99 -15.46 21.86
C ASP A 417 -12.97 -14.86 20.87
N ALA A 418 -12.81 -13.54 20.89
CA ALA A 418 -11.87 -12.87 19.99
C ALA A 418 -10.40 -13.24 20.25
N LEU A 419 -10.04 -13.66 21.47
CA LEU A 419 -8.69 -14.15 21.75
C LEU A 419 -8.47 -15.53 21.16
N ASP A 420 -9.50 -16.37 21.07
CA ASP A 420 -9.42 -17.61 20.29
C ASP A 420 -9.17 -17.34 18.81
N ALA A 421 -9.85 -16.33 18.25
CA ALA A 421 -9.57 -15.85 16.89
C ALA A 421 -8.13 -15.39 16.72
N PHE A 422 -7.65 -14.52 17.62
CA PHE A 422 -6.28 -14.03 17.62
C PHE A 422 -5.25 -15.16 17.70
N LEU A 423 -5.44 -16.12 18.62
CA LEU A 423 -4.49 -17.21 18.86
C LEU A 423 -4.48 -18.24 17.74
N THR A 424 -5.64 -18.53 17.15
CA THR A 424 -5.75 -19.54 16.11
C THR A 424 -5.02 -19.12 14.83
N HIS A 425 -5.06 -17.83 14.49
CA HIS A 425 -4.34 -17.27 13.35
C HIS A 425 -2.83 -17.09 13.61
N MET A 426 -2.35 -17.30 14.85
CA MET A 426 -0.99 -16.95 15.24
C MET A 426 0.06 -17.82 14.54
N TRP A 427 1.02 -17.26 13.79
CA TRP A 427 0.95 -15.98 13.07
C TRP A 427 0.54 -16.20 11.61
N ALA A 428 0.18 -15.12 10.92
CA ALA A 428 -0.26 -15.17 9.53
C ALA A 428 0.85 -15.76 8.62
N VAL A 429 0.44 -16.42 7.54
CA VAL A 429 1.37 -17.01 6.55
C VAL A 429 2.21 -15.93 5.88
N THR A 430 1.62 -14.75 5.65
CA THR A 430 2.26 -13.54 5.10
C THR A 430 3.47 -13.04 5.89
N VAL A 431 3.68 -13.55 7.10
CA VAL A 431 4.88 -13.28 7.91
C VAL A 431 5.61 -14.54 8.35
N THR A 432 5.06 -15.73 8.15
CA THR A 432 5.68 -17.00 8.56
C THR A 432 6.01 -17.87 7.36
N GLY A 433 4.99 -18.51 6.78
CA GLY A 433 5.09 -19.46 5.68
C GLY A 433 4.11 -20.63 5.84
N ALA A 434 4.20 -21.59 4.93
CA ALA A 434 3.37 -22.78 4.90
C ALA A 434 4.21 -24.03 4.61
N PRO A 435 3.99 -25.17 5.30
CA PRO A 435 3.16 -25.35 6.50
C PRO A 435 3.66 -24.53 7.70
N LYS A 436 2.75 -23.88 8.44
CA LYS A 436 3.06 -22.84 9.45
C LYS A 436 4.11 -23.27 10.48
N ARG A 437 3.93 -24.43 11.12
CA ARG A 437 4.87 -24.93 12.14
C ARG A 437 6.26 -25.22 11.56
N ALA A 438 6.33 -25.80 10.36
CA ALA A 438 7.60 -26.09 9.69
C ALA A 438 8.32 -24.79 9.31
N ALA A 439 7.58 -23.81 8.78
CA ALA A 439 8.12 -22.49 8.46
C ALA A 439 8.67 -21.77 9.69
N ILE A 440 7.93 -21.73 10.81
CA ILE A 440 8.41 -21.11 12.06
C ILE A 440 9.69 -21.76 12.56
N LYS A 441 9.76 -23.10 12.56
CA LYS A 441 10.96 -23.84 12.95
C LYS A 441 12.14 -23.49 12.04
N TRP A 442 11.92 -23.50 10.72
CA TRP A 442 12.96 -23.16 9.75
C TRP A 442 13.46 -21.72 9.94
N LEU A 443 12.57 -20.77 10.22
CA LEU A 443 12.92 -19.38 10.50
C LEU A 443 13.78 -19.25 11.77
N GLU A 444 13.42 -19.93 12.85
CA GLU A 444 14.22 -19.96 14.09
C GLU A 444 15.64 -20.50 13.83
N GLU A 445 15.77 -21.50 12.96
CA GLU A 445 17.04 -22.12 12.58
C GLU A 445 17.87 -21.27 11.60
N ASN A 446 17.26 -20.42 10.78
CA ASN A 446 17.94 -19.75 9.66
C ASN A 446 18.00 -18.21 9.75
N GLU A 447 17.19 -17.56 10.59
CA GLU A 447 17.27 -16.11 10.81
C GLU A 447 18.41 -15.74 11.79
N ASP A 448 18.98 -14.54 11.67
CA ASP A 448 20.17 -14.17 12.45
C ASP A 448 19.88 -13.71 13.88
N SER A 449 18.61 -13.45 14.19
CA SER A 449 18.16 -12.98 15.50
C SER A 449 16.69 -13.34 15.74
N PRO A 450 16.24 -13.36 17.01
CA PRO A 450 14.81 -13.38 17.31
C PRO A 450 14.08 -12.23 16.61
N ARG A 451 12.80 -12.42 16.33
CA ARG A 451 11.98 -11.42 15.63
C ARG A 451 11.50 -10.29 16.54
N GLY A 452 11.37 -10.56 17.84
CA GLY A 452 10.83 -9.61 18.79
C GLY A 452 9.44 -9.16 18.33
N TRP A 453 9.29 -7.88 18.02
CA TRP A 453 8.00 -7.35 17.58
C TRP A 453 7.63 -7.69 16.14
N TYR A 454 8.57 -7.94 15.22
CA TYR A 454 8.28 -8.12 13.78
C TYR A 454 7.46 -9.38 13.47
N GLY A 455 6.37 -9.24 12.73
CA GLY A 455 5.47 -10.34 12.40
C GLY A 455 4.54 -10.76 13.55
N GLY A 456 4.59 -10.03 14.67
CA GLY A 456 3.55 -10.05 15.69
C GLY A 456 2.37 -9.13 15.32
N ALA A 457 1.73 -8.52 16.32
CA ALA A 457 0.59 -7.64 16.11
C ALA A 457 0.58 -6.42 17.03
N VAL A 458 -0.14 -5.38 16.63
CA VAL A 458 -0.45 -4.21 17.46
C VAL A 458 -1.93 -3.87 17.34
N GLY A 459 -2.47 -3.26 18.38
CA GLY A 459 -3.86 -2.82 18.39
C GLY A 459 -4.47 -2.94 19.77
N PHE A 460 -5.73 -3.33 19.82
CA PHE A 460 -6.50 -3.36 21.05
C PHE A 460 -7.54 -4.46 21.12
N PHE A 461 -7.80 -4.88 22.35
CA PHE A 461 -8.82 -5.84 22.75
C PHE A 461 -9.71 -5.19 23.81
N THR A 462 -10.98 -5.00 23.52
CA THR A 462 -11.92 -4.31 24.41
C THR A 462 -12.70 -5.32 25.24
N PHE A 463 -13.10 -4.95 26.46
CA PHE A 463 -13.71 -5.90 27.39
C PHE A 463 -15.15 -6.28 27.03
N ASN A 464 -15.76 -5.60 26.06
CA ASN A 464 -16.98 -6.08 25.38
C ASN A 464 -16.74 -7.33 24.51
N GLY A 465 -15.49 -7.70 24.25
CA GLY A 465 -15.10 -8.85 23.45
C GLY A 465 -14.62 -8.52 22.03
N ASP A 466 -14.66 -7.27 21.59
CA ASP A 466 -14.13 -6.89 20.26
C ASP A 466 -12.60 -6.85 20.26
N LEU A 467 -12.03 -7.03 19.06
CA LEU A 467 -10.58 -7.02 18.84
C LEU A 467 -10.29 -6.32 17.51
N ASN A 468 -9.29 -5.45 17.48
CA ASN A 468 -8.82 -4.85 16.25
C ASN A 468 -7.30 -4.78 16.25
N THR A 469 -6.68 -5.57 15.38
CA THR A 469 -5.22 -5.70 15.32
C THR A 469 -4.70 -5.66 13.89
N GLY A 470 -3.53 -5.02 13.73
CA GLY A 470 -2.73 -5.04 12.52
C GLY A 470 -1.42 -5.79 12.75
N LEU A 471 -0.84 -6.37 11.71
CA LEU A 471 0.48 -7.00 11.81
C LEU A 471 1.56 -5.93 12.02
N THR A 472 2.62 -6.26 12.75
CA THR A 472 3.81 -5.40 12.90
C THR A 472 4.73 -5.53 11.69
N LEU A 473 4.19 -5.14 10.55
CA LEU A 473 4.90 -4.95 9.29
C LEU A 473 5.17 -3.46 9.07
N ARG A 474 6.18 -3.14 8.26
CA ARG A 474 6.60 -1.75 8.00
C ARG A 474 6.73 -0.94 9.32
N THR A 475 7.41 -1.54 10.28
CA THR A 475 7.55 -1.06 11.65
C THR A 475 9.00 -0.75 11.96
N ILE A 476 9.23 0.35 12.66
CA ILE A 476 10.51 0.80 13.19
C ILE A 476 10.47 0.59 14.70
N SER A 477 11.38 -0.22 15.22
CA SER A 477 11.68 -0.26 16.65
C SER A 477 12.75 0.79 16.94
N ILE A 478 12.50 1.70 17.88
CA ILE A 478 13.47 2.72 18.28
C ILE A 478 13.87 2.49 19.72
N LYS A 479 15.15 2.18 19.92
CA LYS A 479 15.76 1.95 21.23
C LYS A 479 17.12 2.64 21.30
N GLN A 480 17.33 3.47 22.33
CA GLN A 480 18.59 4.20 22.55
C GLN A 480 19.07 4.97 21.31
N ASN A 481 18.17 5.71 20.66
CA ASN A 481 18.42 6.45 19.41
C ASN A 481 18.90 5.59 18.22
N ILE A 482 18.65 4.28 18.25
CA ILE A 482 18.85 3.37 17.12
C ILE A 482 17.49 2.92 16.61
N ALA A 483 17.26 3.11 15.32
CA ALA A 483 16.13 2.54 14.61
C ALA A 483 16.51 1.16 14.06
N GLN A 484 15.82 0.12 14.52
CA GLN A 484 15.83 -1.21 13.93
C GLN A 484 14.64 -1.37 12.99
N ILE A 485 14.93 -1.70 11.73
CA ILE A 485 13.94 -1.94 10.69
C ILE A 485 14.10 -3.39 10.25
N ARG A 486 13.12 -4.24 10.56
CA ARG A 486 13.09 -5.63 10.08
C ARG A 486 12.15 -5.73 8.87
N VAL A 487 12.64 -6.37 7.82
CA VAL A 487 11.92 -6.54 6.55
C VAL A 487 12.12 -7.94 6.01
N GLY A 488 11.10 -8.46 5.32
CA GLY A 488 11.13 -9.78 4.72
C GLY A 488 10.43 -9.83 3.37
N ALA A 489 10.65 -10.94 2.68
CA ALA A 489 10.02 -11.28 1.42
C ALA A 489 9.52 -12.72 1.45
N THR A 490 8.39 -12.94 0.78
CA THR A 490 7.80 -14.26 0.64
C THR A 490 8.62 -15.06 -0.36
N LEU A 491 9.17 -16.19 0.10
CA LEU A 491 9.98 -17.07 -0.72
C LEU A 491 9.14 -18.24 -1.21
N LEU A 492 9.22 -18.50 -2.51
CA LEU A 492 8.69 -19.69 -3.17
C LEU A 492 9.84 -20.45 -3.84
N TYR A 493 9.55 -21.64 -4.35
CA TYR A 493 10.55 -22.42 -5.10
C TYR A 493 11.12 -21.63 -6.30
N ASP A 494 10.26 -20.90 -7.00
CA ASP A 494 10.62 -20.11 -8.19
C ASP A 494 11.20 -18.72 -7.85
N SER A 495 11.39 -18.39 -6.57
CA SER A 495 12.02 -17.13 -6.15
C SER A 495 13.45 -17.02 -6.68
N ILE A 496 13.80 -15.79 -7.10
CA ILE A 496 15.14 -15.41 -7.57
C ILE A 496 15.85 -14.69 -6.42
N PRO A 497 16.92 -15.27 -5.83
CA PRO A 497 17.55 -14.76 -4.60
C PRO A 497 17.88 -13.27 -4.59
N GLU A 498 18.45 -12.76 -5.68
CA GLU A 498 18.85 -11.36 -5.81
C GLU A 498 17.64 -10.42 -5.87
N ASN A 499 16.55 -10.86 -6.50
CA ASN A 499 15.31 -10.08 -6.57
C ASN A 499 14.66 -10.01 -5.19
N GLU A 500 14.61 -11.13 -4.45
CA GLU A 500 14.03 -11.15 -3.11
C GLU A 500 14.84 -10.29 -2.13
N GLU A 501 16.17 -10.30 -2.21
CA GLU A 501 17.01 -9.37 -1.44
C GLU A 501 16.69 -7.91 -1.80
N THR A 502 16.59 -7.59 -3.09
CA THR A 502 16.23 -6.25 -3.57
C THR A 502 14.85 -5.82 -3.07
N GLU A 503 13.88 -6.73 -3.03
CA GLU A 503 12.54 -6.48 -2.52
C GLU A 503 12.55 -6.06 -1.04
N THR A 504 13.37 -6.69 -0.21
CA THR A 504 13.48 -6.29 1.20
C THR A 504 13.97 -4.85 1.36
N TYR A 505 14.93 -4.39 0.55
CA TYR A 505 15.38 -2.99 0.59
C TYR A 505 14.30 -2.03 0.10
N MET A 506 13.55 -2.40 -0.96
CA MET A 506 12.42 -1.60 -1.43
C MET A 506 11.34 -1.45 -0.35
N LYS A 507 11.02 -2.52 0.39
CA LYS A 507 10.10 -2.48 1.53
C LYS A 507 10.63 -1.61 2.69
N ALA A 508 11.95 -1.55 2.88
CA ALA A 508 12.58 -0.74 3.92
C ALA A 508 12.73 0.75 3.55
N ALA A 509 12.79 1.09 2.27
CA ALA A 509 13.15 2.42 1.78
C ALA A 509 12.29 3.56 2.36
N ALA A 510 10.97 3.35 2.45
CA ALA A 510 10.05 4.34 3.03
C ALA A 510 10.30 4.58 4.52
N LEU A 511 10.64 3.53 5.27
CA LEU A 511 10.94 3.59 6.70
C LEU A 511 12.25 4.34 6.92
N ILE A 512 13.29 4.01 6.15
CA ILE A 512 14.59 4.69 6.21
C ILE A 512 14.44 6.17 5.84
N LYS A 513 13.64 6.50 4.82
CA LYS A 513 13.37 7.90 4.44
C LYS A 513 12.68 8.66 5.58
N SER A 514 11.80 8.02 6.34
CA SER A 514 11.11 8.66 7.48
C SER A 514 12.04 8.99 8.66
N LEU A 515 13.23 8.39 8.74
CA LEU A 515 14.22 8.64 9.79
C LEU A 515 15.06 9.91 9.56
N ARG A 516 15.14 10.39 8.31
CA ARG A 516 16.03 11.52 7.95
C ARG A 516 15.22 12.78 7.70
N SER A 517 15.55 13.85 8.42
CA SER A 517 14.91 15.18 8.29
C SER A 517 15.23 15.94 7.00
N THR A 518 16.11 15.42 6.13
CA THR A 518 16.51 16.11 4.90
C THR A 518 15.41 16.07 3.83
N GLY A 519 14.80 17.25 3.62
CA GLY A 519 14.32 17.73 2.32
C GLY A 519 13.15 16.96 1.72
N LEU A 520 11.95 17.14 2.25
CA LEU A 520 10.70 16.84 1.54
C LEU A 520 10.38 17.88 0.44
N GLU A 521 11.34 18.69 0.00
CA GLU A 521 11.12 19.80 -0.95
C GLU A 521 11.16 19.41 -2.44
N GLU A 522 11.48 18.16 -2.79
CA GLU A 522 11.45 17.72 -4.19
C GLU A 522 10.42 16.62 -4.42
N MET A 523 9.15 16.95 -4.29
CA MET A 523 8.08 16.27 -5.01
C MET A 523 6.96 17.27 -5.25
N VAL A 524 6.56 17.39 -6.52
CA VAL A 524 5.55 18.30 -7.08
C VAL A 524 6.08 19.69 -7.46
N THR A 525 6.99 19.73 -8.42
CA THR A 525 6.71 20.48 -9.65
C THR A 525 7.04 19.57 -10.83
N GLY A 526 6.05 18.81 -11.28
CA GLY A 526 6.08 18.34 -12.66
C GLY A 526 6.01 19.60 -13.51
N LYS A 527 7.17 20.15 -13.89
CA LYS A 527 7.22 21.11 -14.99
C LYS A 527 6.63 20.36 -16.17
N GLU A 528 5.44 20.78 -16.62
CA GLU A 528 4.94 20.42 -17.92
C GLU A 528 6.08 20.63 -18.90
N LYS A 529 6.49 19.56 -19.62
CA LYS A 529 7.46 19.70 -20.69
C LYS A 529 6.76 20.51 -21.77
N GLU A 530 7.00 21.82 -21.79
CA GLU A 530 6.53 22.67 -22.87
C GLU A 530 7.27 22.25 -24.16
N PHE A 531 6.57 21.61 -25.08
CA PHE A 531 7.10 21.30 -26.40
C PHE A 531 7.04 22.55 -27.28
N LEU A 532 7.81 23.61 -27.04
CA LEU A 532 7.69 24.87 -27.82
C LEU A 532 8.18 24.79 -29.30
N ALA A 533 8.25 23.60 -29.87
CA ALA A 533 8.70 23.30 -31.24
C ALA A 533 7.92 24.02 -32.35
N GLY A 534 6.68 24.39 -32.10
CA GLY A 534 5.75 25.05 -33.03
C GLY A 534 5.50 26.51 -32.74
N GLN A 535 6.25 27.15 -31.84
CA GLN A 535 6.05 28.55 -31.53
C GLN A 535 6.10 29.41 -32.81
N ASN A 536 5.11 30.29 -32.97
CA ASN A 536 4.91 31.15 -34.15
C ASN A 536 4.53 30.44 -35.46
N LYS A 537 4.26 29.13 -35.45
CA LYS A 537 3.76 28.41 -36.63
C LYS A 537 2.23 28.49 -36.72
N LYS A 538 1.71 28.72 -37.93
CA LYS A 538 0.28 28.72 -38.24
C LYS A 538 -0.11 27.43 -38.94
N VAL A 539 -0.89 26.61 -38.27
CA VAL A 539 -1.36 25.30 -38.74
C VAL A 539 -2.85 25.38 -39.03
N LEU A 540 -3.23 25.06 -40.26
CA LEU A 540 -4.63 24.84 -40.63
C LEU A 540 -4.92 23.34 -40.60
N LEU A 541 -5.84 22.92 -39.74
CA LEU A 541 -6.26 21.53 -39.65
C LEU A 541 -7.64 21.36 -40.31
N VAL A 542 -7.67 20.59 -41.39
CA VAL A 542 -8.88 20.34 -42.19
C VAL A 542 -9.62 19.15 -41.60
N ASP A 543 -10.79 19.40 -41.01
CA ASP A 543 -11.68 18.43 -40.38
C ASP A 543 -12.54 17.70 -41.43
N HIS A 544 -12.24 16.41 -41.64
CA HIS A 544 -12.98 15.50 -42.53
C HIS A 544 -14.05 14.70 -41.78
N GLU A 545 -14.67 15.31 -40.76
CA GLU A 545 -15.78 14.75 -39.98
C GLU A 545 -15.36 13.59 -39.06
N ASP A 546 -14.17 13.69 -38.49
CA ASP A 546 -13.68 12.75 -37.47
C ASP A 546 -13.86 13.30 -36.05
N SER A 547 -14.34 12.43 -35.16
CA SER A 547 -14.60 12.78 -33.76
C SER A 547 -13.34 13.07 -32.93
N PHE A 548 -12.14 12.68 -33.41
CA PHE A 548 -10.84 12.86 -32.74
C PHE A 548 -10.10 14.13 -33.18
N VAL A 549 -10.65 14.88 -34.14
CA VAL A 549 -10.00 16.04 -34.78
C VAL A 549 -9.51 17.09 -33.77
N HIS A 550 -10.26 17.32 -32.69
CA HIS A 550 -9.90 18.31 -31.68
C HIS A 550 -8.77 17.83 -30.75
N THR A 551 -8.63 16.52 -30.54
CA THR A 551 -7.51 15.93 -29.79
C THR A 551 -6.22 16.08 -30.60
N LEU A 552 -6.27 15.79 -31.91
CA LEU A 552 -5.15 16.02 -32.82
C LEU A 552 -4.78 17.51 -32.89
N ALA A 553 -5.76 18.40 -33.03
CA ALA A 553 -5.54 19.85 -32.99
C ALA A 553 -4.89 20.29 -31.68
N ASN A 554 -5.29 19.69 -30.55
CA ASN A 554 -4.71 19.98 -29.24
C ASN A 554 -3.23 19.58 -29.17
N TYR A 555 -2.82 18.48 -29.80
CA TYR A 555 -1.40 18.09 -29.82
C TYR A 555 -0.55 19.13 -30.56
N PHE A 556 -1.03 19.65 -31.70
CA PHE A 556 -0.37 20.77 -32.38
C PHE A 556 -0.37 22.07 -31.55
N ARG A 557 -1.44 22.36 -30.80
CA ARG A 557 -1.47 23.54 -29.89
C ARG A 557 -0.47 23.39 -28.75
N GLN A 558 -0.31 22.19 -28.20
CA GLN A 558 0.68 21.89 -27.17
C GLN A 558 2.11 22.07 -27.67
N THR A 559 2.34 22.05 -29.00
CA THR A 559 3.65 22.42 -29.53
C THR A 559 3.90 23.95 -29.54
N GLY A 560 2.93 24.75 -29.10
CA GLY A 560 2.96 26.22 -29.21
C GLY A 560 2.48 26.78 -30.57
N ALA A 561 1.98 25.93 -31.47
CA ALA A 561 1.47 26.37 -32.77
C ALA A 561 0.08 27.02 -32.66
N GLN A 562 -0.18 28.01 -33.52
CA GLN A 562 -1.50 28.59 -33.72
C GLN A 562 -2.31 27.67 -34.64
N VAL A 563 -3.32 26.97 -34.09
CA VAL A 563 -4.09 25.97 -34.83
C VAL A 563 -5.53 26.40 -35.04
N GLU A 564 -5.92 26.57 -36.31
CA GLU A 564 -7.29 26.78 -36.74
C GLU A 564 -7.86 25.47 -37.32
N VAL A 565 -9.06 25.07 -36.89
CA VAL A 565 -9.73 23.84 -37.36
C VAL A 565 -10.91 24.24 -38.22
N ILE A 566 -10.93 23.80 -39.49
CA ILE A 566 -11.94 24.17 -40.47
C ILE A 566 -12.54 22.92 -41.11
N ARG A 567 -13.86 22.88 -41.28
CA ARG A 567 -14.56 21.79 -41.99
C ARG A 567 -14.12 21.71 -43.45
N TRP A 568 -13.94 20.50 -43.95
CA TRP A 568 -13.42 20.21 -45.30
C TRP A 568 -14.08 21.01 -46.43
N HIS A 569 -15.40 21.23 -46.39
CA HIS A 569 -16.13 21.93 -47.45
C HIS A 569 -15.81 23.44 -47.53
N LEU A 570 -15.21 24.02 -46.48
CA LEU A 570 -14.74 25.40 -46.44
C LEU A 570 -13.20 25.50 -46.58
N ALA A 571 -12.49 24.38 -46.43
CA ALA A 571 -11.03 24.39 -46.32
C ALA A 571 -10.34 24.95 -47.56
N LEU A 572 -10.83 24.64 -48.75
CA LEU A 572 -10.26 25.12 -50.00
C LEU A 572 -10.27 26.65 -50.09
N ASP A 573 -11.37 27.29 -49.69
CA ASP A 573 -11.50 28.75 -49.71
C ASP A 573 -10.57 29.41 -48.69
N VAL A 574 -10.42 28.80 -47.51
CA VAL A 574 -9.49 29.26 -46.46
C VAL A 574 -8.03 29.12 -46.91
N ILE A 575 -7.65 28.01 -47.54
CA ILE A 575 -6.29 27.80 -48.08
C ILE A 575 -6.00 28.83 -49.18
N LYS A 576 -6.96 29.09 -50.07
CA LYS A 576 -6.83 30.11 -51.13
C LYS A 576 -6.67 31.52 -50.57
N ALA A 577 -7.48 31.90 -49.58
CA ALA A 577 -7.47 33.23 -48.97
C ALA A 577 -6.24 33.48 -48.06
N SER A 578 -5.70 32.43 -47.45
CA SER A 578 -4.59 32.51 -46.52
C SER A 578 -3.28 32.93 -47.20
N LYS A 579 -2.53 33.85 -46.56
CA LYS A 579 -1.22 34.31 -47.07
C LYS A 579 -0.02 33.65 -46.37
N ASN A 580 -0.18 33.22 -45.12
CA ASN A 580 0.93 32.78 -44.25
C ASN A 580 0.53 31.51 -43.46
N LEU A 581 0.34 30.38 -44.14
CA LEU A 581 0.19 29.07 -43.48
C LEU A 581 1.54 28.34 -43.52
N ASP A 582 1.95 27.80 -42.37
CA ASP A 582 3.19 27.02 -42.27
C ASP A 582 2.93 25.52 -42.50
N LEU A 583 1.71 25.04 -42.25
CA LEU A 583 1.34 23.64 -42.41
C LEU A 583 -0.17 23.49 -42.62
N VAL A 584 -0.55 22.62 -43.55
CA VAL A 584 -1.93 22.10 -43.65
C VAL A 584 -1.96 20.65 -43.17
N VAL A 585 -2.80 20.37 -42.19
CA VAL A 585 -3.01 19.01 -41.65
C VAL A 585 -4.32 18.46 -42.19
N LEU A 586 -4.24 17.37 -42.95
CA LEU A 586 -5.41 16.62 -43.38
C LEU A 586 -5.77 15.61 -42.29
N SER A 587 -6.87 15.88 -41.59
CA SER A 587 -7.31 15.04 -40.46
C SER A 587 -7.79 13.66 -40.91
N PRO A 588 -7.98 12.73 -39.95
CA PRO A 588 -8.75 11.51 -40.18
C PRO A 588 -10.20 11.81 -40.62
N GLY A 589 -10.91 10.77 -41.04
CA GLY A 589 -12.31 10.87 -41.44
C GLY A 589 -12.86 9.51 -41.88
N PRO A 590 -14.19 9.37 -41.98
CA PRO A 590 -14.82 8.13 -42.44
C PRO A 590 -14.64 7.94 -43.95
N SER A 591 -15.12 6.80 -44.46
CA SER A 591 -15.28 6.56 -45.90
C SER A 591 -13.96 6.69 -46.72
N ARG A 592 -14.00 7.30 -47.92
CA ARG A 592 -12.85 7.41 -48.83
C ARG A 592 -12.44 8.86 -49.04
N PRO A 593 -11.15 9.14 -49.35
CA PRO A 593 -10.66 10.51 -49.56
C PRO A 593 -11.47 11.33 -50.58
N LYS A 594 -11.92 10.69 -51.67
CA LYS A 594 -12.72 11.34 -52.73
C LYS A 594 -14.02 12.00 -52.21
N ASP A 595 -14.59 11.49 -51.12
CA ASP A 595 -15.87 11.97 -50.59
C ASP A 595 -15.72 13.38 -49.97
N PHE A 596 -14.48 13.79 -49.68
CA PHE A 596 -14.13 15.07 -49.05
C PHE A 596 -13.35 16.03 -49.95
N LYS A 597 -13.29 15.75 -51.26
CA LYS A 597 -12.56 16.57 -52.25
C LYS A 597 -11.10 16.86 -51.87
N THR A 598 -10.44 15.92 -51.19
CA THR A 598 -9.08 16.11 -50.67
C THR A 598 -8.06 16.42 -51.77
N GLN A 599 -8.28 15.94 -53.00
CA GLN A 599 -7.41 16.25 -54.15
C GLN A 599 -7.32 17.75 -54.46
N GLU A 600 -8.45 18.48 -54.38
CA GLU A 600 -8.47 19.92 -54.65
C GLU A 600 -7.68 20.69 -53.59
N SER A 601 -7.81 20.27 -52.32
CA SER A 601 -7.05 20.85 -51.20
C SER A 601 -5.56 20.56 -51.31
N ILE A 602 -5.16 19.32 -51.65
CA ILE A 602 -3.75 18.95 -51.85
C ILE A 602 -3.13 19.75 -52.99
N GLN A 603 -3.78 19.81 -54.15
CA GLN A 603 -3.30 20.59 -55.30
C GLN A 603 -3.14 22.07 -54.93
N CYS A 604 -4.11 22.66 -54.23
CA CYS A 604 -4.03 24.06 -53.81
C CYS A 604 -2.88 24.31 -52.83
N CYS A 605 -2.57 23.37 -51.94
CA CYS A 605 -1.40 23.46 -51.06
C CYS A 605 -0.09 23.41 -51.86
N LEU A 606 0.01 22.52 -52.85
CA LEU A 606 1.18 22.42 -53.73
C LEU A 606 1.41 23.70 -54.54
N ASP A 607 0.36 24.24 -55.15
CA ASP A 607 0.42 25.48 -55.95
C ASP A 607 0.91 26.68 -55.13
N LYS A 608 0.69 26.64 -53.81
CA LYS A 608 1.10 27.69 -52.86
C LYS A 608 2.33 27.33 -52.04
N GLU A 609 2.98 26.20 -52.37
CA GLU A 609 4.16 25.66 -51.67
C GLU A 609 3.95 25.48 -50.15
N ILE A 610 2.74 25.12 -49.74
CA ILE A 610 2.38 24.89 -48.33
C ILE A 610 2.63 23.42 -47.97
N PRO A 611 3.43 23.12 -46.93
CA PRO A 611 3.65 21.77 -46.43
C PRO A 611 2.35 21.06 -46.01
N ILE A 612 2.29 19.73 -46.19
CA ILE A 612 1.11 18.92 -45.88
C ILE A 612 1.47 17.77 -44.94
N PHE A 613 0.68 17.60 -43.88
CA PHE A 613 0.72 16.40 -43.04
C PHE A 613 -0.62 15.65 -43.06
N GLY A 614 -0.62 14.37 -43.43
CA GLY A 614 -1.84 13.55 -43.45
C GLY A 614 -1.92 12.55 -42.31
N VAL A 615 -3.09 12.45 -41.66
CA VAL A 615 -3.36 11.43 -40.63
C VAL A 615 -4.54 10.57 -41.07
N CYS A 616 -4.38 9.25 -41.06
CA CYS A 616 -5.39 8.26 -41.44
C CYS A 616 -6.03 8.52 -42.83
N LEU A 617 -7.24 9.11 -42.91
CA LEU A 617 -7.85 9.52 -44.18
C LEU A 617 -6.94 10.52 -44.95
N GLY A 618 -6.25 11.42 -44.25
CA GLY A 618 -5.28 12.33 -44.85
C GLY A 618 -4.07 11.59 -45.46
N PHE A 619 -3.60 10.51 -44.82
CA PHE A 619 -2.58 9.63 -45.40
C PHE A 619 -3.09 8.95 -46.67
N GLN A 620 -4.30 8.40 -46.61
CA GLN A 620 -4.96 7.75 -47.74
C GLN A 620 -5.14 8.72 -48.92
N ALA A 621 -5.52 9.97 -48.63
CA ALA A 621 -5.65 11.03 -49.63
C ALA A 621 -4.32 11.35 -50.33
N ILE A 622 -3.23 11.46 -49.57
CA ILE A 622 -1.89 11.73 -50.12
C ILE A 622 -1.44 10.57 -51.00
N VAL A 623 -1.64 9.32 -50.56
CA VAL A 623 -1.29 8.14 -51.36
C VAL A 623 -2.07 8.11 -52.67
N GLU A 624 -3.40 8.29 -52.64
CA GLU A 624 -4.23 8.31 -53.86
C GLU A 624 -3.85 9.48 -54.80
N TYR A 625 -3.57 10.67 -54.25
CA TYR A 625 -3.22 11.85 -55.03
C TYR A 625 -1.94 11.63 -55.88
N PHE A 626 -0.93 10.98 -55.32
CA PHE A 626 0.32 10.67 -56.02
C PHE A 626 0.26 9.38 -56.87
N GLY A 627 -0.93 8.80 -57.05
CA GLY A 627 -1.15 7.65 -57.94
C GLY A 627 -1.05 6.27 -57.28
N GLY A 628 -1.00 6.20 -55.94
CA GLY A 628 -1.14 4.95 -55.20
C GLY A 628 -2.59 4.44 -55.18
N GLN A 629 -2.78 3.18 -54.77
CA GLN A 629 -4.09 2.53 -54.68
C GLN A 629 -4.40 2.11 -53.25
N LEU A 630 -5.65 2.33 -52.82
CA LEU A 630 -6.16 1.84 -51.54
C LEU A 630 -6.94 0.54 -51.70
N ALA A 631 -6.72 -0.40 -50.78
CA ALA A 631 -7.53 -1.60 -50.64
C ALA A 631 -8.17 -1.67 -49.25
N VAL A 632 -9.09 -2.62 -49.07
CA VAL A 632 -9.76 -2.89 -47.80
C VAL A 632 -9.01 -4.01 -47.10
N LEU A 633 -8.72 -3.84 -45.81
CA LEU A 633 -8.17 -4.90 -44.98
C LEU A 633 -9.18 -6.02 -44.80
N ASP A 634 -8.72 -7.28 -44.88
CA ASP A 634 -9.54 -8.45 -44.55
C ASP A 634 -10.07 -8.39 -43.11
N TYR A 635 -9.27 -7.80 -42.21
CA TYR A 635 -9.63 -7.57 -40.81
C TYR A 635 -9.46 -6.09 -40.42
N PRO A 636 -10.55 -5.35 -40.14
CA PRO A 636 -10.46 -3.93 -39.84
C PRO A 636 -9.74 -3.65 -38.51
N ARG A 637 -8.93 -2.58 -38.47
CA ARG A 637 -8.22 -2.12 -37.27
C ARG A 637 -8.97 -0.93 -36.67
N HIS A 638 -10.08 -1.17 -35.96
CA HIS A 638 -10.87 -0.13 -35.26
C HIS A 638 -10.60 -0.18 -33.75
N GLY A 639 -9.92 0.82 -33.21
CA GLY A 639 -9.60 0.89 -31.78
C GLY A 639 -8.58 -0.15 -31.33
N LYS A 640 -7.66 -0.53 -32.22
CA LYS A 640 -6.66 -1.58 -31.94
C LYS A 640 -5.27 -0.97 -31.85
N ALA A 641 -4.55 -1.36 -30.80
CA ALA A 641 -3.11 -1.16 -30.73
C ALA A 641 -2.42 -2.10 -31.73
N GLY A 642 -1.31 -1.67 -32.32
CA GLY A 642 -0.48 -2.51 -33.18
C GLY A 642 0.97 -2.08 -33.12
N ARG A 643 1.89 -3.04 -33.28
CA ARG A 643 3.32 -2.75 -33.35
C ARG A 643 3.67 -2.22 -34.75
N VAL A 644 4.46 -1.15 -34.76
CA VAL A 644 4.98 -0.48 -35.96
C VAL A 644 6.49 -0.39 -35.86
N SER A 645 7.17 -0.67 -36.97
CA SER A 645 8.61 -0.62 -37.10
C SER A 645 9.02 0.40 -38.17
N LEU A 646 10.08 1.16 -37.89
CA LEU A 646 10.69 2.08 -38.85
C LEU A 646 11.47 1.31 -39.91
N VAL A 647 11.30 1.67 -41.18
CA VAL A 647 11.94 0.98 -42.32
C VAL A 647 12.96 1.89 -42.99
N GLN A 648 12.53 3.03 -43.53
CA GLN A 648 13.41 4.05 -44.13
C GLN A 648 13.15 5.42 -43.48
N PRO A 649 13.38 5.57 -42.16
CA PRO A 649 12.99 6.78 -41.43
C PRO A 649 13.72 8.02 -41.97
N GLY A 650 12.98 9.10 -42.26
CA GLY A 650 13.54 10.44 -42.41
C GLY A 650 13.62 11.21 -41.08
N GLU A 651 13.83 12.52 -41.17
CA GLU A 651 14.01 13.45 -40.04
C GLU A 651 12.80 13.48 -39.08
N LEU A 652 11.61 13.08 -39.54
CA LEU A 652 10.39 13.02 -38.74
C LEU A 652 10.43 11.97 -37.61
N TRP A 653 11.39 11.04 -37.63
CA TRP A 653 11.45 9.93 -36.70
C TRP A 653 12.65 9.97 -35.75
N GLU A 654 13.45 11.06 -35.74
CA GLU A 654 14.69 11.16 -34.97
C GLU A 654 14.52 10.87 -33.47
N THR A 655 13.39 11.29 -32.88
CA THR A 655 13.08 11.13 -31.45
C THR A 655 12.22 9.90 -31.13
N ILE A 656 11.92 9.08 -32.15
CA ILE A 656 11.00 7.95 -32.07
C ILE A 656 11.80 6.64 -32.07
N PRO A 657 11.50 5.69 -31.17
CA PRO A 657 12.20 4.40 -31.16
C PRO A 657 11.96 3.62 -32.47
N ARG A 658 12.86 2.69 -32.79
CA ARG A 658 12.74 1.87 -34.02
C ARG A 658 11.47 1.02 -34.08
N GLU A 659 10.98 0.57 -32.93
CA GLU A 659 9.70 -0.12 -32.79
C GLU A 659 8.85 0.60 -31.73
N PHE A 660 7.56 0.76 -32.01
CA PHE A 660 6.61 1.40 -31.11
C PHE A 660 5.19 0.87 -31.32
N THR A 661 4.29 1.19 -30.39
CA THR A 661 2.88 0.78 -30.45
C THR A 661 1.98 1.99 -30.72
N VAL A 662 1.03 1.86 -31.63
CA VAL A 662 0.09 2.93 -32.02
C VAL A 662 -1.34 2.44 -32.10
N GLY A 663 -2.28 3.36 -31.89
CA GLY A 663 -3.71 3.18 -32.13
C GLY A 663 -4.08 3.31 -33.61
N SER A 664 -4.83 2.34 -34.11
CA SER A 664 -5.35 2.33 -35.48
C SER A 664 -6.88 2.37 -35.50
N TYR A 665 -7.45 3.18 -36.40
CA TYR A 665 -8.89 3.28 -36.68
C TYR A 665 -9.15 3.31 -38.19
N HIS A 666 -8.74 2.25 -38.90
CA HIS A 666 -8.90 2.19 -40.36
C HIS A 666 -9.33 0.81 -40.87
N SER A 667 -10.12 0.83 -41.94
CA SER A 667 -10.44 -0.33 -42.78
C SER A 667 -9.69 -0.30 -44.10
N LEU A 668 -9.32 0.88 -44.56
CA LEU A 668 -8.55 1.07 -45.79
C LEU A 668 -7.06 1.11 -45.47
N TYR A 669 -6.24 0.59 -46.38
CA TYR A 669 -4.79 0.71 -46.31
C TYR A 669 -4.24 0.97 -47.72
N ALA A 670 -3.01 1.49 -47.78
CA ALA A 670 -2.32 1.67 -49.05
C ALA A 670 -1.80 0.32 -49.58
N ALA A 671 -2.43 -0.16 -50.65
CA ALA A 671 -2.05 -1.41 -51.34
C ALA A 671 -0.84 -1.20 -52.25
N THR A 672 -0.74 -0.03 -52.88
CA THR A 672 0.41 0.36 -53.69
C THR A 672 0.89 1.76 -53.29
N ILE A 673 2.21 1.92 -53.20
CA ILE A 673 2.87 3.20 -52.91
C ILE A 673 3.61 3.65 -54.18
N PRO A 674 3.33 4.86 -54.70
CA PRO A 674 4.02 5.40 -55.87
C PRO A 674 5.50 5.70 -55.55
N GLU A 675 6.37 5.69 -56.57
CA GLU A 675 7.82 5.91 -56.38
C GLU A 675 8.16 7.26 -55.75
N SER A 676 7.30 8.27 -55.92
CA SER A 676 7.46 9.60 -55.31
C SER A 676 7.36 9.61 -53.78
N LEU A 677 6.77 8.56 -53.18
CA LEU A 677 6.61 8.39 -51.74
C LEU A 677 7.56 7.32 -51.21
N LYS A 678 8.31 7.66 -50.17
CA LYS A 678 9.18 6.75 -49.41
C LYS A 678 8.41 6.20 -48.21
N VAL A 679 8.36 4.87 -48.06
CA VAL A 679 7.76 4.22 -46.88
C VAL A 679 8.71 4.35 -45.69
N SER A 680 8.26 5.03 -44.64
CA SER A 680 9.08 5.29 -43.45
C SER A 680 8.73 4.37 -42.28
N ALA A 681 7.51 3.84 -42.21
CA ALA A 681 7.09 2.88 -41.17
C ALA A 681 6.11 1.83 -41.69
N MET A 682 6.15 0.62 -41.13
CA MET A 682 5.26 -0.51 -41.46
C MET A 682 4.77 -1.22 -40.19
N SER A 683 3.58 -1.82 -40.25
CA SER A 683 3.04 -2.64 -39.17
C SER A 683 3.63 -4.06 -39.17
N GLU A 684 3.41 -4.80 -38.09
CA GLU A 684 3.69 -6.25 -38.00
C GLU A 684 3.04 -7.08 -39.14
N ASP A 685 1.85 -6.67 -39.60
CA ASP A 685 1.12 -7.30 -40.71
C ASP A 685 1.56 -6.80 -42.12
N ASN A 686 2.72 -6.14 -42.22
CA ASN A 686 3.26 -5.53 -43.45
C ASN A 686 2.41 -4.43 -44.10
N ALA A 687 1.44 -3.85 -43.40
CA ALA A 687 0.73 -2.67 -43.89
C ALA A 687 1.62 -1.42 -43.77
N VAL A 688 1.55 -0.53 -44.76
CA VAL A 688 2.28 0.75 -44.74
C VAL A 688 1.64 1.68 -43.71
N MET A 689 2.43 2.13 -42.75
CA MET A 689 1.97 2.94 -41.61
C MET A 689 2.42 4.39 -41.67
N ALA A 690 3.46 4.71 -42.46
CA ALA A 690 3.86 6.07 -42.73
C ALA A 690 4.61 6.22 -44.05
N VAL A 691 4.46 7.40 -44.67
CA VAL A 691 5.16 7.80 -45.89
C VAL A 691 5.69 9.23 -45.81
N GLU A 692 6.75 9.49 -46.54
CA GLU A 692 7.35 10.81 -46.73
C GLU A 692 7.60 11.03 -48.23
N HIS A 693 7.24 12.20 -48.78
CA HIS A 693 7.54 12.50 -50.17
C HIS A 693 9.05 12.72 -50.35
N ARG A 694 9.62 12.21 -51.45
CA ARG A 694 11.08 12.25 -51.67
C ARG A 694 11.64 13.66 -51.86
N GLN A 695 10.83 14.58 -52.38
CA GLN A 695 11.25 15.94 -52.77
C GLN A 695 10.41 17.08 -52.19
N LEU A 696 9.18 16.80 -51.76
CA LEU A 696 8.20 17.83 -51.38
C LEU A 696 8.03 17.77 -49.86
N PRO A 697 7.68 18.89 -49.18
CA PRO A 697 7.47 18.91 -47.74
C PRO A 697 6.11 18.27 -47.38
N ILE A 698 5.99 16.96 -47.61
CA ILE A 698 4.79 16.17 -47.39
C ILE A 698 5.15 14.90 -46.64
N ALA A 699 4.42 14.64 -45.57
CA ALA A 699 4.49 13.38 -44.84
C ALA A 699 3.11 12.95 -44.38
N ALA A 700 2.95 11.66 -44.12
CA ALA A 700 1.67 11.15 -43.65
C ALA A 700 1.81 9.87 -42.84
N ILE A 701 0.88 9.66 -41.93
CA ILE A 701 0.79 8.48 -41.06
C ILE A 701 -0.62 7.87 -41.13
N GLN A 702 -0.70 6.55 -41.20
CA GLN A 702 -1.98 5.83 -41.25
C GLN A 702 -2.63 5.68 -39.87
N PHE A 703 -1.82 5.66 -38.81
CA PHE A 703 -2.28 5.54 -37.42
C PHE A 703 -2.61 6.90 -36.81
N HIS A 704 -3.23 6.88 -35.62
CA HIS A 704 -3.70 8.07 -34.91
C HIS A 704 -2.73 8.42 -33.77
N PRO A 705 -1.87 9.44 -33.93
CA PRO A 705 -0.95 9.85 -32.86
C PRO A 705 -1.70 10.39 -31.64
N GLU A 706 -2.89 10.96 -31.83
CA GLU A 706 -3.74 11.53 -30.79
C GLU A 706 -4.53 10.49 -29.98
N SER A 707 -4.50 9.23 -30.40
CA SER A 707 -5.22 8.15 -29.71
C SER A 707 -4.60 7.85 -28.36
N ILE A 708 -5.44 7.52 -27.38
CA ILE A 708 -5.01 6.99 -26.07
C ILE A 708 -4.14 5.73 -26.20
N LEU A 709 -4.33 4.95 -27.28
CA LEU A 709 -3.54 3.77 -27.60
C LEU A 709 -2.12 4.10 -28.11
N SER A 710 -1.86 5.37 -28.43
CA SER A 710 -0.57 5.92 -28.85
C SER A 710 0.05 6.83 -27.78
N ALA A 711 -0.54 6.91 -26.58
CA ALA A 711 -0.16 7.88 -25.55
C ALA A 711 1.08 7.49 -24.72
N HIS A 712 1.52 6.23 -24.80
CA HIS A 712 2.68 5.75 -24.03
C HIS A 712 3.94 6.59 -24.34
N ASP A 713 4.67 7.00 -23.30
CA ASP A 713 5.87 7.86 -23.37
C ASP A 713 5.71 9.13 -24.22
N ASP A 714 4.52 9.74 -24.23
CA ASP A 714 4.19 10.92 -25.05
C ASP A 714 4.48 10.73 -26.55
N LEU A 715 4.45 9.49 -27.04
CA LEU A 715 4.84 9.13 -28.41
C LEU A 715 4.12 9.97 -29.46
N GLY A 716 2.79 10.06 -29.38
CA GLY A 716 1.98 10.86 -30.29
C GLY A 716 2.39 12.34 -30.32
N LEU A 717 2.62 12.94 -29.15
CA LEU A 717 3.05 14.33 -29.04
C LEU A 717 4.46 14.55 -29.59
N LYS A 718 5.38 13.60 -29.37
CA LYS A 718 6.74 13.63 -29.98
C LYS A 718 6.67 13.60 -31.50
N ILE A 719 5.80 12.77 -32.09
CA ILE A 719 5.59 12.72 -33.55
C ILE A 719 5.09 14.08 -34.04
N ILE A 720 4.09 14.66 -33.38
CA ILE A 720 3.55 15.98 -33.75
C ILE A 720 4.58 17.11 -33.57
N ALA A 721 5.43 17.03 -32.54
CA ALA A 721 6.54 17.97 -32.34
C ALA A 721 7.57 17.86 -33.48
N ASN A 722 7.92 16.64 -33.91
CA ASN A 722 8.82 16.43 -35.05
C ASN A 722 8.20 16.96 -36.35
N VAL A 723 6.90 16.72 -36.60
CA VAL A 723 6.17 17.27 -37.75
C VAL A 723 6.23 18.80 -37.73
N THR A 724 5.95 19.40 -36.58
CA THR A 724 5.93 20.86 -36.47
C THR A 724 7.33 21.47 -36.64
N THR A 725 8.37 20.78 -36.17
CA THR A 725 9.77 21.22 -36.31
C THR A 725 10.30 21.06 -37.73
N GLN A 726 10.12 19.88 -38.31
CA GLN A 726 10.82 19.46 -39.54
C GLN A 726 10.02 19.74 -40.82
N LEU A 727 8.69 19.94 -40.71
CA LEU A 727 7.80 20.10 -41.84
C LEU A 727 7.19 21.51 -41.95
N ALA A 728 6.79 22.11 -40.82
CA ALA A 728 6.06 23.38 -40.86
C ALA A 728 6.94 24.56 -41.33
N GLY A 729 6.57 25.17 -42.45
CA GLY A 729 7.29 26.26 -43.10
C GLY A 729 8.50 25.83 -43.95
N ARG A 730 8.69 24.52 -44.17
CA ARG A 730 9.75 24.00 -45.06
C ARG A 730 9.40 24.31 -46.52
N LYS A 731 10.31 24.96 -47.24
CA LYS A 731 10.20 25.19 -48.69
C LYS A 731 10.90 24.08 -49.48
N VAL A 732 10.52 23.91 -50.73
CA VAL A 732 11.22 23.03 -51.68
C VAL A 732 12.64 23.57 -51.90
N LEU A 733 13.67 22.74 -51.74
CA LEU A 733 15.06 23.11 -52.03
C LEU A 733 15.23 23.25 -53.55
N GLU A 734 15.72 24.40 -54.03
CA GLU A 734 15.91 24.70 -55.47
C GLU A 734 17.02 23.87 -56.17
N GLU A 735 17.76 23.01 -55.48
CA GLU A 735 18.95 22.34 -56.05
C GLU A 735 18.68 21.05 -56.86
N THR A 736 17.47 20.81 -57.38
CA THR A 736 17.20 19.63 -58.25
C THR A 736 16.37 19.91 -59.50
N LEU A 737 16.55 21.07 -60.12
CA LEU A 737 15.97 21.40 -61.44
C LEU A 737 17.01 21.60 -62.57
N THR A 738 18.23 21.07 -62.41
CA THR A 738 19.16 20.88 -63.52
C THR A 738 19.70 19.45 -63.53
N GLY A 739 18.98 18.57 -64.21
CA GLY A 739 19.41 17.24 -64.62
C GLY A 739 18.87 16.96 -66.01
#